data_AF-A0A5N5WJR0-F1
#
_entry.id   AF-A0A5N5WJR0-F1
#
_cell.length_a   1.000
_cell.length_b   1.000
_cell.length_c   1.000
_cell.angle_alpha   90.00
_cell.angle_beta   90.00
_cell.angle_gamma   90.00
#
_symmetry.space_group_name_H-M   'P 1'
#
loop_
_entity.id
_entity.type
_entity.pdbx_description
1 polymer ?
#
loop_
_entity_poly.entity_id
_entity_poly.type
_entity_poly.pdbx_seq_one_letter_code
_entity_poly.pdbx_strand_id
1 'polypeptide(L)'
;MPSDSQNVFAHFIIGNAYYMTSDQWESDIVEAQKAHIDGFALNVAPQDHHTDRALQAAYDAAEKIGNFSLFISFDYLSGGPWPQDRVITIINAYKNRKAQFHYKGKPLVSTFEGAGNSGDWPHIKASTGCFFIPSWTSMGPAGIRNVLNDIDGAFSWDAWPVGAEDMKVSSDLAWMEALSGKPYMMPVAPWFYTNLPQWNKNWLWRGDDLWHYRWKQVIELQPPLVQILSWNDYGESHYIGPIYESGVPEGASRYIANHPHDAWRTLLPHYIEGYKRNIAKSHGDVTGAFHHSKYPVSYTDKIVYWYRLNPGQSGSANGTTGNNPGAGQPEMKPHEVSQDKVFVSAFVTEPSEVYVQIGSGPHSVLDARVPGVNYGSFAFNGQTGPVKISIVRGNREVVTTTGPAITEQCAGGLLPEPTPATIASPNANTTTFSPENYTKSYCDFMTANPTIFHAVDGFIKQLESKGYKRLPERETWNSKLEKGGKYYVTRNGSAFISFSIGKDYKSGNGMAIIAGHIDALTAKLKPVSKLPTKAGFLQLGVAPYAGALSDTWWDRDLSIGGRVLVQDSKTRKVESRLVKLDWPIARIPTLAPHFGAPSQGPFNKETQMVPIVGIDNSDLFQQQAPSTMGLNSAIKPGTFAATQPEKLVKVISKELGITDYSSILNWELELYDSQPAQVGGLEKDLIFAGRIDDKLCCYAAQEALLASPDSTSSGAIKMVGMFDDEEIGSLLRQGARSNFMSSIMERITEAFAPNYGPNVLAQTVANSFFVSSDVIHAVNPNFLNVYLENHAPRLNVGVAVSADSNGHMTTDSVSYGFIKRVADRCGSTLQVFQIRNDSRSGGTIGPMTSSRIGMRAIDVGIPQLSMHSIRATTGSLDPGLGVKLFKGFFDHFEEVDKEFADF
;
A
#
# COMPACT_ATOMS: atom_id res chain seq x y z
N MET A 1 -33.84 -18.03 -21.92
CA MET A 1 -33.66 -17.55 -20.54
C MET A 1 -32.60 -18.43 -19.91
N PRO A 2 -31.60 -17.92 -19.16
CA PRO A 2 -30.61 -18.82 -18.55
C PRO A 2 -31.37 -19.77 -17.61
N SER A 3 -31.17 -21.08 -17.79
CA SER A 3 -31.80 -22.14 -17.00
C SER A 3 -31.66 -21.89 -15.50
N ASP A 4 -32.66 -22.26 -14.70
CA ASP A 4 -32.67 -22.24 -13.22
C ASP A 4 -31.34 -22.80 -12.65
N SER A 5 -30.33 -21.95 -12.51
CA SER A 5 -28.93 -22.34 -12.43
C SER A 5 -28.48 -22.62 -11.00
N GLN A 6 -27.51 -23.51 -10.88
CA GLN A 6 -26.71 -23.70 -9.68
C GLN A 6 -26.02 -22.38 -9.28
N ASN A 7 -26.47 -21.77 -8.17
CA ASN A 7 -25.92 -20.51 -7.68
C ASN A 7 -25.19 -20.67 -6.35
N VAL A 8 -24.14 -19.87 -6.17
CA VAL A 8 -23.32 -19.83 -4.96
C VAL A 8 -23.40 -18.45 -4.33
N PHE A 9 -23.78 -18.38 -3.06
CA PHE A 9 -23.87 -17.13 -2.30
C PHE A 9 -22.89 -17.15 -1.13
N ALA A 10 -22.52 -15.97 -0.62
CA ALA A 10 -21.90 -15.85 0.68
C ALA A 10 -22.80 -15.06 1.64
N HIS A 11 -22.86 -15.48 2.89
CA HIS A 11 -23.66 -14.80 3.91
C HIS A 11 -22.94 -13.53 4.38
N PHE A 12 -23.64 -12.41 4.40
CA PHE A 12 -23.07 -11.11 4.71
C PHE A 12 -23.77 -10.51 5.93
N ILE A 13 -23.04 -10.32 7.02
CA ILE A 13 -23.54 -9.76 8.28
C ILE A 13 -23.68 -8.24 8.13
N ILE A 14 -24.92 -7.74 8.01
CA ILE A 14 -25.19 -6.30 7.91
C ILE A 14 -24.85 -5.56 9.20
N GLY A 15 -24.95 -6.23 10.36
CA GLY A 15 -24.50 -5.68 11.64
C GLY A 15 -23.05 -5.21 11.62
N ASN A 16 -22.17 -5.92 10.91
CA ASN A 16 -20.74 -5.59 10.77
C ASN A 16 -20.47 -4.55 9.67
N ALA A 17 -21.51 -4.11 8.95
CA ALA A 17 -21.40 -3.21 7.80
C ALA A 17 -21.73 -1.75 8.12
N TYR A 18 -21.92 -1.40 9.39
CA TYR A 18 -22.47 -0.10 9.80
C TYR A 18 -21.69 1.11 9.24
N TYR A 19 -20.37 0.98 9.19
CA TYR A 19 -19.45 2.02 8.73
C TYR A 19 -18.84 1.73 7.36
N MET A 20 -19.38 0.76 6.61
CA MET A 20 -18.86 0.46 5.27
C MET A 20 -19.15 1.59 4.29
N THR A 21 -18.13 2.02 3.56
CA THR A 21 -18.25 3.00 2.48
C THR A 21 -18.80 2.36 1.20
N SER A 22 -19.24 3.19 0.24
CA SER A 22 -19.65 2.69 -1.09
C SER A 22 -18.53 1.89 -1.76
N ASP A 23 -17.29 2.39 -1.68
CA ASP A 23 -16.12 1.74 -2.28
C ASP A 23 -15.81 0.39 -1.63
N GLN A 24 -16.04 0.26 -0.32
CA GLN A 24 -15.88 -1.02 0.39
C GLN A 24 -16.96 -2.04 -0.04
N TRP A 25 -18.21 -1.61 -0.19
CA TRP A 25 -19.26 -2.47 -0.76
C TRP A 25 -18.93 -2.92 -2.19
N GLU A 26 -18.48 -2.00 -3.03
CA GLU A 26 -18.06 -2.29 -4.41
C GLU A 26 -16.86 -3.24 -4.45
N SER A 27 -15.87 -3.03 -3.57
CA SER A 27 -14.70 -3.89 -3.43
C SER A 27 -15.11 -5.31 -3.06
N ASP A 28 -15.95 -5.49 -2.04
CA ASP A 28 -16.39 -6.81 -1.58
C ASP A 28 -17.13 -7.58 -2.67
N ILE A 29 -18.00 -6.90 -3.41
CA ILE A 29 -18.71 -7.49 -4.57
C ILE A 29 -17.72 -7.93 -5.64
N VAL A 30 -16.72 -7.10 -5.98
CA VAL A 30 -15.69 -7.46 -6.95
C VAL A 30 -14.85 -8.66 -6.47
N GLU A 31 -14.47 -8.68 -5.21
CA GLU A 31 -13.73 -9.77 -4.59
C GLU A 31 -14.53 -11.09 -4.54
N ALA A 32 -15.85 -11.01 -4.36
CA ALA A 32 -16.75 -12.16 -4.44
C ALA A 32 -16.90 -12.65 -5.90
N GLN A 33 -17.04 -11.75 -6.88
CA GLN A 33 -17.07 -12.11 -8.30
C GLN A 33 -15.78 -12.79 -8.75
N LYS A 34 -14.61 -12.30 -8.32
CA LYS A 34 -13.31 -12.95 -8.58
C LYS A 34 -13.25 -14.37 -8.01
N ALA A 35 -13.90 -14.59 -6.87
CA ALA A 35 -14.03 -15.90 -6.24
C ALA A 35 -15.15 -16.76 -6.86
N HIS A 36 -15.84 -16.27 -7.91
CA HIS A 36 -16.97 -16.90 -8.60
C HIS A 36 -18.24 -17.08 -7.76
N ILE A 37 -18.37 -16.30 -6.69
CA ILE A 37 -19.59 -16.20 -5.91
C ILE A 37 -20.59 -15.33 -6.69
N ASP A 38 -21.83 -15.78 -6.82
CA ASP A 38 -22.86 -15.14 -7.63
C ASP A 38 -23.60 -14.02 -6.89
N GLY A 39 -23.51 -14.00 -5.56
CA GLY A 39 -24.24 -13.02 -4.76
C GLY A 39 -24.01 -13.09 -3.26
N PHE A 40 -24.68 -12.17 -2.54
CA PHE A 40 -24.71 -12.17 -1.07
C PHE A 40 -26.11 -12.43 -0.50
N ALA A 41 -26.15 -13.21 0.58
CA ALA A 41 -27.30 -13.34 1.47
C ALA A 41 -27.13 -12.33 2.62
N LEU A 42 -27.87 -11.22 2.57
CA LEU A 42 -27.73 -10.10 3.50
C LEU A 42 -28.44 -10.40 4.82
N ASN A 43 -27.69 -10.79 5.83
CA ASN A 43 -28.16 -11.06 7.18
C ASN A 43 -28.50 -9.75 7.90
N VAL A 44 -29.77 -9.55 8.21
CA VAL A 44 -30.28 -8.36 8.90
C VAL A 44 -30.92 -8.74 10.22
N ALA A 45 -30.69 -7.94 11.26
CA ALA A 45 -31.26 -8.13 12.59
C ALA A 45 -32.16 -6.94 12.99
N PRO A 46 -33.25 -7.16 13.75
CA PRO A 46 -34.27 -6.14 14.01
C PRO A 46 -33.78 -5.00 14.92
N GLN A 47 -32.75 -5.24 15.72
CA GLN A 47 -32.14 -4.24 16.60
C GLN A 47 -31.19 -3.29 15.86
N ASP A 48 -30.75 -3.64 14.65
CA ASP A 48 -29.75 -2.86 13.91
C ASP A 48 -30.40 -1.62 13.29
N HIS A 49 -30.19 -0.46 13.90
CA HIS A 49 -30.78 0.83 13.49
C HIS A 49 -30.32 1.29 12.10
N HIS A 50 -29.30 0.67 11.53
CA HIS A 50 -28.71 1.01 10.23
C HIS A 50 -29.12 0.09 9.09
N THR A 51 -29.94 -0.92 9.35
CA THR A 51 -30.37 -1.93 8.36
C THR A 51 -30.78 -1.30 7.02
N ASP A 52 -31.68 -0.30 7.04
CA ASP A 52 -32.20 0.30 5.80
C ASP A 52 -31.11 0.99 4.98
N ARG A 53 -30.19 1.71 5.64
CA ARG A 53 -29.09 2.41 4.99
C ARG A 53 -28.11 1.41 4.35
N ALA A 54 -27.76 0.36 5.10
CA ALA A 54 -26.81 -0.65 4.64
C ALA A 54 -27.38 -1.50 3.50
N LEU A 55 -28.66 -1.88 3.57
CA LEU A 55 -29.35 -2.55 2.47
C LEU A 55 -29.38 -1.67 1.21
N GLN A 56 -29.72 -0.39 1.34
CA GLN A 56 -29.71 0.53 0.20
C GLN A 56 -28.31 0.59 -0.44
N ALA A 57 -27.26 0.78 0.36
CA ALA A 57 -25.88 0.82 -0.13
C ALA A 57 -25.44 -0.48 -0.81
N ALA A 58 -25.78 -1.64 -0.24
CA ALA A 58 -25.45 -2.94 -0.82
C ALA A 58 -26.11 -3.13 -2.20
N TYR A 59 -27.41 -2.83 -2.31
CA TYR A 59 -28.14 -2.93 -3.58
C TYR A 59 -27.65 -1.93 -4.63
N ASP A 60 -27.37 -0.69 -4.23
CA ASP A 60 -26.81 0.32 -5.15
C ASP A 60 -25.44 -0.12 -5.69
N ALA A 61 -24.57 -0.64 -4.82
CA ALA A 61 -23.26 -1.16 -5.22
C ALA A 61 -23.39 -2.36 -6.18
N ALA A 62 -24.26 -3.33 -5.87
CA ALA A 62 -24.48 -4.50 -6.74
C ALA A 62 -25.06 -4.13 -8.10
N GLU A 63 -25.99 -3.17 -8.15
CA GLU A 63 -26.55 -2.68 -9.42
C GLU A 63 -25.53 -1.91 -10.25
N LYS A 64 -24.65 -1.13 -9.59
CA LYS A 64 -23.56 -0.39 -10.21
C LYS A 64 -22.50 -1.31 -10.80
N ILE A 65 -22.03 -2.30 -10.05
CA ILE A 65 -21.02 -3.27 -10.51
C ILE A 65 -21.60 -4.22 -11.57
N GLY A 66 -22.86 -4.61 -11.40
CA GLY A 66 -23.58 -5.53 -12.29
C GLY A 66 -23.13 -6.99 -12.14
N ASN A 67 -23.94 -7.92 -12.66
CA ASN A 67 -23.71 -9.38 -12.61
C ASN A 67 -23.42 -9.92 -11.20
N PHE A 68 -24.08 -9.37 -10.19
CA PHE A 68 -24.01 -9.83 -8.82
C PHE A 68 -25.38 -9.68 -8.18
N SER A 69 -25.85 -10.72 -7.50
CA SER A 69 -27.22 -10.73 -6.95
C SER A 69 -27.22 -10.66 -5.43
N LEU A 70 -28.29 -10.14 -4.84
CA LEU A 70 -28.48 -10.03 -3.41
C LEU A 70 -29.83 -10.62 -3.03
N PHE A 71 -29.94 -11.22 -1.85
CA PHE A 71 -31.23 -11.48 -1.23
C PHE A 71 -31.14 -11.26 0.27
N ILE A 72 -32.30 -11.02 0.90
CA ILE A 72 -32.36 -10.65 2.32
C ILE A 72 -32.56 -11.92 3.14
N SER A 73 -31.74 -12.07 4.19
CA SER A 73 -31.84 -13.11 5.21
C SER A 73 -32.18 -12.48 6.55
N PHE A 74 -33.37 -12.71 7.06
CA PHE A 74 -33.77 -12.14 8.36
C PHE A 74 -33.24 -13.00 9.50
N ASP A 75 -32.41 -12.42 10.36
CA ASP A 75 -31.92 -13.05 11.58
C ASP A 75 -32.98 -12.93 12.68
N TYR A 76 -33.47 -14.08 13.17
CA TYR A 76 -34.47 -14.16 14.24
C TYR A 76 -33.87 -14.54 15.60
N LEU A 77 -32.58 -14.86 15.69
CA LEU A 77 -31.90 -15.10 16.98
C LEU A 77 -31.31 -13.81 17.55
N SER A 78 -30.75 -12.99 16.67
CA SER A 78 -30.18 -11.70 17.03
C SER A 78 -31.31 -10.68 17.26
N GLY A 79 -31.42 -10.10 18.47
CA GLY A 79 -32.43 -9.08 18.81
C GLY A 79 -33.89 -9.53 18.91
N GLY A 80 -34.21 -10.80 18.66
CA GLY A 80 -35.54 -11.38 18.84
C GLY A 80 -36.38 -11.45 17.55
N PRO A 81 -37.69 -11.77 17.66
CA PRO A 81 -38.55 -11.98 16.49
C PRO A 81 -38.85 -10.68 15.75
N TRP A 82 -38.96 -10.77 14.42
CA TRP A 82 -39.33 -9.65 13.57
C TRP A 82 -40.85 -9.40 13.56
N PRO A 83 -41.31 -8.13 13.61
CA PRO A 83 -42.69 -7.79 13.28
C PRO A 83 -43.00 -8.12 11.81
N GLN A 84 -44.10 -8.84 11.54
CA GLN A 84 -44.48 -9.27 10.19
C GLN A 84 -44.54 -8.11 9.18
N ASP A 85 -45.18 -7.00 9.55
CA ASP A 85 -45.32 -5.82 8.70
C ASP A 85 -43.96 -5.22 8.31
N ARG A 86 -42.97 -5.31 9.20
CA ARG A 86 -41.61 -4.83 8.92
C ARG A 86 -40.90 -5.73 7.91
N VAL A 87 -41.03 -7.05 8.04
CA VAL A 87 -40.51 -8.01 7.06
C VAL A 87 -41.15 -7.77 5.69
N ILE A 88 -42.48 -7.65 5.63
CA ILE A 88 -43.22 -7.36 4.39
C ILE A 88 -42.75 -6.05 3.75
N THR A 89 -42.57 -5.00 4.56
CA THR A 89 -42.10 -3.69 4.08
C THR A 89 -40.73 -3.79 3.44
N ILE A 90 -39.77 -4.44 4.12
CA ILE A 90 -38.40 -4.61 3.62
C ILE A 90 -38.41 -5.42 2.32
N ILE A 91 -39.10 -6.56 2.28
CA ILE A 91 -39.16 -7.39 1.05
C ILE A 91 -39.75 -6.59 -0.10
N ASN A 92 -40.85 -5.86 0.12
CA ASN A 92 -41.50 -5.07 -0.94
C ASN A 92 -40.63 -3.91 -1.44
N ALA A 93 -39.75 -3.35 -0.61
CA ALA A 93 -38.82 -2.30 -1.02
C ALA A 93 -37.75 -2.81 -2.00
N TYR A 94 -37.27 -4.04 -1.83
CA TYR A 94 -36.15 -4.56 -2.61
C TYR A 94 -36.54 -5.57 -3.69
N LYS A 95 -37.72 -6.20 -3.61
CA LYS A 95 -38.09 -7.31 -4.52
C LYS A 95 -38.03 -6.99 -6.01
N ASN A 96 -38.19 -5.72 -6.40
CA ASN A 96 -38.16 -5.28 -7.80
C ASN A 96 -36.82 -4.63 -8.21
N ARG A 97 -35.82 -4.59 -7.30
CA ARG A 97 -34.49 -4.06 -7.59
C ARG A 97 -33.77 -4.99 -8.57
N LYS A 98 -32.93 -4.42 -9.43
CA LYS A 98 -32.22 -5.19 -10.47
C LYS A 98 -31.25 -6.21 -9.87
N ALA A 99 -30.64 -5.87 -8.73
CA ALA A 99 -29.74 -6.79 -8.02
C ALA A 99 -30.48 -7.84 -7.17
N GLN A 100 -31.80 -7.79 -7.01
CA GLN A 100 -32.52 -8.82 -6.25
C GLN A 100 -32.43 -10.17 -6.96
N PHE A 101 -31.93 -11.19 -6.25
CA PHE A 101 -31.92 -12.55 -6.77
C PHE A 101 -33.35 -13.08 -6.88
N HIS A 102 -33.68 -13.63 -8.04
CA HIS A 102 -34.95 -14.28 -8.30
C HIS A 102 -34.73 -15.75 -8.59
N TYR A 103 -35.38 -16.63 -7.83
CA TYR A 103 -35.38 -18.06 -8.06
C TYR A 103 -36.74 -18.50 -8.61
N LYS A 104 -36.76 -19.16 -9.77
CA LYS A 104 -38.00 -19.53 -10.50
C LYS A 104 -38.96 -18.34 -10.69
N GLY A 105 -38.39 -17.18 -11.01
CA GLY A 105 -39.12 -15.94 -11.28
C GLY A 105 -39.67 -15.21 -10.05
N LYS A 106 -39.36 -15.66 -8.83
CA LYS A 106 -39.81 -15.04 -7.57
C LYS A 106 -38.62 -14.52 -6.75
N PRO A 107 -38.74 -13.39 -6.03
CA PRO A 107 -37.64 -12.82 -5.25
C PRO A 107 -37.31 -13.76 -4.09
N LEU A 108 -36.06 -14.22 -4.01
CA LEU A 108 -35.60 -15.11 -2.95
C LEU A 108 -35.50 -14.34 -1.63
N VAL A 109 -35.93 -14.97 -0.54
CA VAL A 109 -35.79 -14.50 0.84
C VAL A 109 -35.46 -15.70 1.74
N SER A 110 -34.64 -15.49 2.76
CA SER A 110 -34.31 -16.51 3.77
C SER A 110 -34.43 -15.98 5.19
N THR A 111 -34.16 -16.87 6.14
CA THR A 111 -33.91 -16.50 7.54
C THR A 111 -32.66 -17.17 8.07
N PHE A 112 -32.10 -16.62 9.13
CA PHE A 112 -31.32 -17.39 10.11
C PHE A 112 -32.24 -17.68 11.30
N GLU A 113 -32.56 -18.96 11.50
CA GLU A 113 -33.50 -19.45 12.50
C GLU A 113 -34.90 -18.79 12.42
N GLY A 114 -35.66 -18.77 13.50
CA GLY A 114 -37.04 -18.27 13.55
C GLY A 114 -38.13 -19.35 13.44
N ALA A 115 -37.81 -20.61 13.76
CA ALA A 115 -38.76 -21.72 13.73
C ALA A 115 -40.03 -21.46 14.57
N GLY A 116 -39.89 -20.76 15.70
CA GLY A 116 -41.01 -20.35 16.57
C GLY A 116 -41.97 -19.34 15.92
N ASN A 117 -41.55 -18.69 14.84
CA ASN A 117 -42.32 -17.73 14.04
C ASN A 117 -42.73 -18.30 12.68
N SER A 118 -42.65 -19.62 12.49
CA SER A 118 -43.00 -20.27 11.22
C SER A 118 -44.44 -19.94 10.75
N GLY A 119 -45.37 -19.75 11.69
CA GLY A 119 -46.77 -19.37 11.40
C GLY A 119 -46.96 -17.99 10.76
N ASP A 120 -45.94 -17.11 10.80
CA ASP A 120 -46.00 -15.77 10.19
C ASP A 120 -45.81 -15.84 8.67
N TRP A 121 -45.03 -16.82 8.20
CA TRP A 121 -44.54 -16.87 6.82
C TRP A 121 -45.60 -17.13 5.74
N PRO A 122 -46.69 -17.88 5.97
CA PRO A 122 -47.79 -17.97 5.00
C PRO A 122 -48.36 -16.61 4.62
N HIS A 123 -48.54 -15.71 5.60
CA HIS A 123 -49.03 -14.36 5.36
C HIS A 123 -47.96 -13.50 4.67
N ILE A 124 -46.72 -13.52 5.16
CA ILE A 124 -45.60 -12.75 4.56
C ILE A 124 -45.41 -13.13 3.08
N LYS A 125 -45.43 -14.43 2.75
CA LYS A 125 -45.33 -14.92 1.37
C LYS A 125 -46.49 -14.48 0.51
N ALA A 126 -47.73 -14.60 1.00
CA ALA A 126 -48.91 -14.14 0.27
C ALA A 126 -48.85 -12.63 -0.03
N SER A 127 -48.36 -11.84 0.91
CA SER A 127 -48.26 -10.37 0.80
C SER A 127 -47.11 -9.89 -0.07
N THR A 128 -46.04 -10.67 -0.22
CA THR A 128 -44.81 -10.25 -0.92
C THR A 128 -44.60 -10.94 -2.26
N GLY A 129 -45.06 -12.19 -2.39
CA GLY A 129 -44.81 -13.07 -3.53
C GLY A 129 -43.43 -13.73 -3.52
N CYS A 130 -42.70 -13.71 -2.39
CA CYS A 130 -41.33 -14.24 -2.32
C CYS A 130 -41.24 -15.76 -2.50
N PHE A 131 -40.06 -16.20 -2.92
CA PHE A 131 -39.61 -17.58 -2.82
C PHE A 131 -38.87 -17.74 -1.50
N PHE A 132 -39.38 -18.56 -0.58
CA PHE A 132 -38.91 -18.58 0.80
C PHE A 132 -38.11 -19.85 1.14
N ILE A 133 -36.84 -19.66 1.52
CA ILE A 133 -35.91 -20.72 1.96
C ILE A 133 -35.37 -20.39 3.37
N PRO A 134 -36.04 -20.81 4.46
CA PRO A 134 -35.57 -20.55 5.83
C PRO A 134 -34.39 -21.43 6.24
N SER A 135 -33.56 -20.92 7.17
CA SER A 135 -32.62 -21.73 7.96
C SER A 135 -33.20 -22.10 9.32
N TRP A 136 -34.21 -22.96 9.35
CA TRP A 136 -34.78 -23.48 10.60
C TRP A 136 -34.04 -24.75 11.05
N THR A 137 -32.73 -24.63 11.23
CA THR A 137 -31.84 -25.75 11.57
C THR A 137 -32.27 -26.41 12.88
N SER A 138 -32.65 -25.60 13.88
CA SER A 138 -33.20 -26.06 15.16
C SER A 138 -34.44 -26.97 15.05
N MET A 139 -35.22 -26.86 13.96
CA MET A 139 -36.39 -27.71 13.68
C MET A 139 -35.99 -29.09 13.14
N GLY A 140 -34.84 -29.18 12.49
CA GLY A 140 -34.30 -30.38 11.87
C GLY A 140 -35.13 -30.94 10.70
N PRO A 141 -34.61 -31.98 10.00
CA PRO A 141 -35.32 -32.61 8.88
C PRO A 141 -36.66 -33.25 9.26
N ALA A 142 -36.82 -33.71 10.51
CA ALA A 142 -38.09 -34.29 10.95
C ALA A 142 -39.16 -33.20 11.13
N GLY A 143 -38.82 -32.08 11.78
CA GLY A 143 -39.78 -31.01 12.04
C GLY A 143 -40.15 -30.23 10.78
N ILE A 144 -39.21 -30.02 9.84
CA ILE A 144 -39.49 -29.25 8.61
C ILE A 144 -40.61 -29.87 7.76
N ARG A 145 -40.82 -31.19 7.87
CA ARG A 145 -41.91 -31.92 7.20
C ARG A 145 -43.30 -31.38 7.57
N ASN A 146 -43.45 -30.83 8.78
CA ASN A 146 -44.71 -30.31 9.28
C ASN A 146 -45.09 -28.94 8.71
N VAL A 147 -44.14 -28.23 8.09
CA VAL A 147 -44.29 -26.86 7.58
C VAL A 147 -43.97 -26.77 6.08
N LEU A 148 -43.94 -27.91 5.37
CA LEU A 148 -43.59 -27.93 3.94
C LEU A 148 -44.52 -27.07 3.09
N ASN A 149 -45.79 -26.91 3.46
CA ASN A 149 -46.72 -26.08 2.70
C ASN A 149 -46.40 -24.58 2.80
N ASP A 150 -45.68 -24.17 3.85
CA ASP A 150 -45.44 -22.77 4.18
C ASP A 150 -44.10 -22.27 3.59
N ILE A 151 -43.20 -23.17 3.21
CA ILE A 151 -41.85 -22.87 2.69
C ILE A 151 -41.70 -23.31 1.23
N ASP A 152 -40.74 -22.76 0.50
CA ASP A 152 -40.46 -23.16 -0.89
C ASP A 152 -39.16 -23.97 -1.04
N GLY A 153 -38.34 -24.01 0.01
CA GLY A 153 -37.13 -24.82 0.17
C GLY A 153 -36.67 -24.76 1.61
N ALA A 154 -35.50 -25.31 1.93
CA ALA A 154 -34.84 -25.03 3.21
C ALA A 154 -33.32 -24.93 3.06
N PHE A 155 -32.73 -24.28 4.05
CA PHE A 155 -31.31 -24.13 4.27
C PHE A 155 -30.99 -24.73 5.65
N SER A 156 -29.85 -25.38 5.79
CA SER A 156 -29.35 -25.77 7.12
C SER A 156 -28.11 -24.96 7.44
N TRP A 157 -27.92 -24.64 8.73
CA TRP A 157 -26.70 -24.04 9.24
C TRP A 157 -25.66 -25.10 9.69
N ASP A 158 -25.96 -26.39 9.50
CA ASP A 158 -25.07 -27.51 9.82
C ASP A 158 -23.90 -27.61 8.83
N ALA A 159 -22.94 -26.68 8.89
CA ALA A 159 -21.76 -26.69 8.00
C ALA A 159 -20.52 -27.35 8.60
N TRP A 160 -20.51 -27.58 9.91
CA TRP A 160 -19.38 -28.15 10.64
C TRP A 160 -19.73 -29.54 11.17
N PRO A 161 -18.75 -30.46 11.29
CA PRO A 161 -19.00 -31.80 11.79
C PRO A 161 -19.38 -31.79 13.27
N VAL A 162 -20.04 -32.86 13.69
CA VAL A 162 -20.31 -33.14 15.10
C VAL A 162 -19.10 -33.84 15.70
N GLY A 163 -18.57 -33.31 16.80
CA GLY A 163 -17.43 -33.94 17.47
C GLY A 163 -16.10 -33.69 16.76
N ALA A 164 -15.18 -34.66 16.87
CA ALA A 164 -13.89 -34.67 16.19
C ALA A 164 -13.92 -35.44 14.87
N GLU A 165 -15.10 -35.81 14.37
CA GLU A 165 -15.26 -36.59 13.13
C GLU A 165 -15.19 -35.70 11.88
N ASP A 166 -14.97 -36.30 10.71
CA ASP A 166 -15.03 -35.58 9.43
C ASP A 166 -16.48 -35.26 9.06
N MET A 167 -16.69 -34.15 8.34
CA MET A 167 -18.02 -33.75 7.88
C MET A 167 -18.58 -34.77 6.88
N LYS A 168 -19.82 -35.20 7.12
CA LYS A 168 -20.54 -36.20 6.30
C LYS A 168 -21.72 -35.54 5.59
N VAL A 169 -22.12 -36.16 4.48
CA VAL A 169 -23.31 -35.74 3.70
C VAL A 169 -24.64 -36.23 4.29
N SER A 170 -24.63 -36.98 5.38
CA SER A 170 -25.85 -37.61 5.93
C SER A 170 -26.90 -36.59 6.38
N SER A 171 -26.48 -35.45 6.93
CA SER A 171 -27.42 -34.37 7.28
C SER A 171 -28.04 -33.76 6.03
N ASP A 172 -27.21 -33.46 5.01
CA ASP A 172 -27.68 -32.89 3.73
C ASP A 172 -28.72 -33.81 3.07
N LEU A 173 -28.44 -35.11 3.00
CA LEU A 173 -29.35 -36.10 2.43
C LEU A 173 -30.67 -36.18 3.21
N ALA A 174 -30.62 -36.11 4.54
CA ALA A 174 -31.82 -36.10 5.38
C ALA A 174 -32.67 -34.84 5.14
N TRP A 175 -32.05 -33.68 4.98
CA TRP A 175 -32.73 -32.43 4.61
C TRP A 175 -33.34 -32.51 3.21
N MET A 176 -32.59 -32.99 2.21
CA MET A 176 -33.07 -33.17 0.84
C MET A 176 -34.26 -34.13 0.77
N GLU A 177 -34.21 -35.24 1.52
CA GLU A 177 -35.32 -36.19 1.64
C GLU A 177 -36.55 -35.56 2.29
N ALA A 178 -36.36 -34.84 3.40
CA ALA A 178 -37.45 -34.17 4.10
C ALA A 178 -38.17 -33.13 3.24
N LEU A 179 -37.43 -32.43 2.36
CA LEU A 179 -37.94 -31.40 1.48
C LEU A 179 -38.80 -31.92 0.31
N SER A 180 -38.88 -33.23 0.10
CA SER A 180 -39.80 -33.85 -0.86
C SER A 180 -39.71 -33.23 -2.27
N GLY A 181 -38.49 -32.96 -2.74
CA GLY A 181 -38.23 -32.37 -4.07
C GLY A 181 -38.18 -30.84 -4.11
N LYS A 182 -38.39 -30.14 -3.00
CA LYS A 182 -38.12 -28.70 -2.88
C LYS A 182 -36.61 -28.43 -2.82
N PRO A 183 -36.12 -27.27 -3.31
CA PRO A 183 -34.69 -26.94 -3.31
C PRO A 183 -34.10 -26.91 -1.90
N TYR A 184 -32.96 -27.57 -1.76
CA TYR A 184 -32.08 -27.48 -0.60
C TYR A 184 -30.94 -26.52 -0.91
N MET A 185 -30.74 -25.51 -0.07
CA MET A 185 -29.55 -24.68 -0.11
C MET A 185 -28.51 -25.32 0.81
N MET A 186 -27.40 -25.79 0.24
CA MET A 186 -26.38 -26.53 0.99
C MET A 186 -25.39 -25.57 1.65
N PRO A 187 -25.10 -25.71 2.96
CA PRO A 187 -24.15 -24.85 3.64
C PRO A 187 -22.69 -25.28 3.41
N VAL A 188 -21.80 -24.30 3.29
CA VAL A 188 -20.35 -24.48 3.27
C VAL A 188 -19.74 -23.49 4.25
N ALA A 189 -18.79 -23.92 5.08
CA ALA A 189 -18.10 -23.02 5.99
C ALA A 189 -16.60 -23.31 6.04
N PRO A 190 -15.75 -22.28 6.24
CA PRO A 190 -14.36 -22.46 6.62
C PRO A 190 -14.32 -22.80 8.12
N TRP A 191 -13.27 -22.43 8.85
CA TRP A 191 -13.18 -22.75 10.27
C TRP A 191 -13.97 -21.81 11.14
N PHE A 192 -14.32 -22.27 12.33
CA PHE A 192 -15.03 -21.49 13.32
C PHE A 192 -14.19 -21.40 14.60
N TYR A 193 -13.99 -20.18 15.07
CA TYR A 193 -13.44 -19.92 16.40
C TYR A 193 -14.05 -18.64 16.97
N THR A 194 -14.52 -18.71 18.20
CA THR A 194 -14.98 -17.53 18.93
C THR A 194 -14.54 -17.60 20.38
N ASN A 195 -14.16 -16.45 20.93
CA ASN A 195 -13.93 -16.28 22.35
C ASN A 195 -14.36 -14.87 22.78
N LEU A 196 -15.67 -14.71 22.90
CA LEU A 196 -16.37 -13.52 23.29
C LEU A 196 -17.28 -13.83 24.49
N PRO A 197 -16.69 -14.00 25.70
CA PRO A 197 -17.43 -14.40 26.89
C PRO A 197 -18.55 -13.43 27.28
N GLN A 198 -18.44 -12.16 26.88
CA GLN A 198 -19.50 -11.16 27.07
C GLN A 198 -20.81 -11.51 26.33
N TRP A 199 -20.75 -12.36 25.31
CA TRP A 199 -21.92 -12.90 24.60
C TRP A 199 -22.12 -14.40 24.85
N ASN A 200 -21.50 -14.94 25.90
CA ASN A 200 -21.50 -16.38 26.22
C ASN A 200 -20.99 -17.25 25.05
N LYS A 201 -20.01 -16.72 24.30
CA LYS A 201 -19.38 -17.39 23.16
C LYS A 201 -17.94 -17.76 23.49
N ASN A 202 -17.60 -19.05 23.57
CA ASN A 202 -16.22 -19.49 23.79
C ASN A 202 -16.01 -20.95 23.35
N TRP A 203 -15.96 -21.20 22.04
CA TRP A 203 -15.76 -22.54 21.50
C TRP A 203 -15.13 -22.49 20.11
N LEU A 204 -14.69 -23.66 19.63
CA LEU A 204 -14.23 -23.85 18.27
C LEU A 204 -14.91 -25.07 17.64
N TRP A 205 -15.17 -25.03 16.34
CA TRP A 205 -15.66 -26.19 15.58
C TRP A 205 -14.56 -26.71 14.67
N ARG A 206 -14.57 -28.02 14.41
CA ARG A 206 -13.55 -28.65 13.58
C ARG A 206 -13.62 -28.12 12.15
N GLY A 207 -12.59 -27.37 11.77
CA GLY A 207 -12.40 -26.83 10.43
C GLY A 207 -11.29 -27.48 9.61
N ASP A 208 -10.46 -28.31 10.26
CA ASP A 208 -9.26 -29.00 9.78
C ASP A 208 -9.28 -29.35 8.28
N ASP A 209 -10.01 -30.40 7.89
CA ASP A 209 -10.09 -30.85 6.49
C ASP A 209 -11.38 -30.35 5.79
N LEU A 210 -12.19 -29.57 6.49
CA LEU A 210 -13.57 -29.26 6.14
C LEU A 210 -13.68 -28.57 4.78
N TRP A 211 -12.90 -27.51 4.54
CA TRP A 211 -13.06 -26.66 3.36
C TRP A 211 -12.92 -27.45 2.05
N HIS A 212 -11.89 -28.28 1.93
CA HIS A 212 -11.67 -29.09 0.73
C HIS A 212 -12.78 -30.12 0.53
N TYR A 213 -13.06 -30.94 1.56
CA TYR A 213 -14.03 -32.03 1.42
C TYR A 213 -15.46 -31.54 1.30
N ARG A 214 -15.81 -30.40 1.92
CA ARG A 214 -17.15 -29.85 1.81
C ARG A 214 -17.46 -29.38 0.39
N TRP A 215 -16.51 -28.74 -0.28
CA TRP A 215 -16.66 -28.39 -1.70
C TRP A 215 -16.70 -29.62 -2.61
N LYS A 216 -15.95 -30.68 -2.29
CA LYS A 216 -16.08 -31.98 -2.97
C LYS A 216 -17.49 -32.56 -2.84
N GLN A 217 -18.07 -32.54 -1.65
CA GLN A 217 -19.44 -32.99 -1.39
C GLN A 217 -20.48 -32.15 -2.14
N VAL A 218 -20.29 -30.83 -2.25
CA VAL A 218 -21.14 -29.96 -3.10
C VAL A 218 -21.08 -30.39 -4.56
N ILE A 219 -19.89 -30.68 -5.09
CA ILE A 219 -19.69 -31.15 -6.47
C ILE A 219 -20.32 -32.53 -6.69
N GLU A 220 -20.37 -33.38 -5.66
CA GLU A 220 -20.95 -34.72 -5.73
C GLU A 220 -22.49 -34.72 -5.60
N LEU A 221 -23.03 -34.00 -4.62
CA LEU A 221 -24.47 -33.95 -4.35
C LEU A 221 -25.26 -33.06 -5.32
N GLN A 222 -24.59 -32.07 -5.93
CA GLN A 222 -25.20 -31.13 -6.88
C GLN A 222 -26.47 -30.45 -6.34
N PRO A 223 -26.42 -29.81 -5.14
CA PRO A 223 -27.57 -29.08 -4.62
C PRO A 223 -27.98 -27.94 -5.58
N PRO A 224 -29.23 -27.47 -5.60
CA PRO A 224 -29.64 -26.35 -6.45
C PRO A 224 -28.99 -25.02 -6.07
N LEU A 225 -28.72 -24.80 -4.79
CA LEU A 225 -28.14 -23.57 -4.26
C LEU A 225 -27.07 -23.93 -3.22
N VAL A 226 -26.02 -23.12 -3.13
CA VAL A 226 -24.96 -23.25 -2.13
C VAL A 226 -24.81 -21.91 -1.43
N GLN A 227 -24.67 -21.94 -0.11
CA GLN A 227 -24.36 -20.74 0.66
C GLN A 227 -23.13 -20.97 1.53
N ILE A 228 -22.11 -20.15 1.30
CA ILE A 228 -20.97 -20.00 2.20
C ILE A 228 -21.46 -19.22 3.42
N LEU A 229 -21.30 -19.79 4.62
CA LEU A 229 -21.94 -19.27 5.84
C LEU A 229 -21.44 -17.91 6.31
N SER A 230 -20.37 -17.38 5.74
CA SER A 230 -19.92 -16.03 6.04
C SER A 230 -18.98 -15.45 5.00
N TRP A 231 -19.13 -14.15 4.82
CA TRP A 231 -18.22 -13.26 4.12
C TRP A 231 -17.46 -12.38 5.13
N ASN A 232 -18.12 -11.84 6.15
CA ASN A 232 -17.56 -10.82 7.07
C ASN A 232 -17.91 -11.05 8.56
N ASP A 233 -18.17 -12.29 8.97
CA ASP A 233 -18.38 -12.64 10.39
C ASP A 233 -17.06 -12.76 11.15
N TYR A 234 -16.54 -11.61 11.59
CA TYR A 234 -15.27 -11.54 12.31
C TYR A 234 -15.36 -12.08 13.74
N GLY A 235 -16.52 -11.99 14.41
CA GLY A 235 -16.67 -12.44 15.80
C GLY A 235 -16.59 -13.96 15.99
N GLU A 236 -16.77 -14.70 14.91
CA GLU A 236 -16.72 -16.17 14.90
C GLU A 236 -15.62 -16.72 13.98
N SER A 237 -14.77 -15.84 13.47
CA SER A 237 -13.58 -16.14 12.66
C SER A 237 -13.81 -16.94 11.37
N HIS A 238 -15.06 -17.16 10.94
CA HIS A 238 -15.38 -17.96 9.75
C HIS A 238 -15.59 -17.14 8.47
N TYR A 239 -15.10 -15.90 8.44
CA TYR A 239 -15.16 -15.00 7.29
C TYR A 239 -14.15 -15.38 6.18
N ILE A 240 -14.46 -15.00 4.94
CA ILE A 240 -13.58 -15.16 3.76
C ILE A 240 -13.39 -13.85 2.97
N GLY A 241 -14.07 -12.78 3.38
CA GLY A 241 -13.98 -11.44 2.82
C GLY A 241 -12.87 -10.60 3.45
N PRO A 242 -12.62 -9.39 2.91
CA PRO A 242 -11.70 -8.43 3.50
C PRO A 242 -12.08 -8.07 4.94
N ILE A 243 -11.09 -7.71 5.77
CA ILE A 243 -11.33 -7.25 7.14
C ILE A 243 -11.47 -5.73 7.12
N TYR A 244 -12.61 -5.24 7.61
CA TYR A 244 -12.82 -3.83 7.91
C TYR A 244 -12.85 -3.63 9.43
N GLU A 245 -11.84 -2.93 9.97
CA GLU A 245 -11.67 -2.76 11.43
C GLU A 245 -12.91 -2.22 12.12
N SER A 246 -13.66 -1.33 11.46
CA SER A 246 -14.89 -0.73 11.97
C SER A 246 -16.04 -1.72 12.15
N GLY A 247 -15.98 -2.89 11.50
CA GLY A 247 -16.96 -3.96 11.62
C GLY A 247 -16.54 -5.08 12.58
N VAL A 248 -15.34 -5.03 13.16
CA VAL A 248 -14.83 -6.08 14.07
C VAL A 248 -15.51 -5.95 15.44
N PRO A 249 -16.20 -6.99 15.93
CA PRO A 249 -16.82 -6.96 17.25
C PRO A 249 -15.82 -6.74 18.38
N GLU A 250 -16.24 -6.05 19.43
CA GLU A 250 -15.40 -5.81 20.61
C GLU A 250 -14.88 -7.13 21.19
N GLY A 251 -13.58 -7.19 21.47
CA GLY A 251 -12.91 -8.39 22.00
C GLY A 251 -12.48 -9.42 20.95
N ALA A 252 -12.95 -9.31 19.69
CA ALA A 252 -12.55 -10.19 18.60
C ALA A 252 -11.19 -9.82 17.98
N SER A 253 -10.76 -8.56 18.10
CA SER A 253 -9.53 -8.07 17.45
C SER A 253 -8.28 -8.90 17.76
N ARG A 254 -8.20 -9.52 18.95
CA ARG A 254 -7.05 -10.35 19.35
C ARG A 254 -6.80 -11.56 18.45
N TYR A 255 -7.85 -12.06 17.78
CA TYR A 255 -7.81 -13.23 16.90
C TYR A 255 -8.14 -12.92 15.44
N ILE A 256 -8.32 -11.64 15.12
CA ILE A 256 -8.64 -11.15 13.77
C ILE A 256 -7.53 -10.24 13.24
N ALA A 257 -6.90 -9.43 14.10
CA ALA A 257 -5.86 -8.50 13.68
C ALA A 257 -4.67 -9.26 13.06
N ASN A 258 -4.27 -8.87 11.85
CA ASN A 258 -3.21 -9.51 11.05
C ASN A 258 -3.48 -10.99 10.67
N HIS A 259 -4.74 -11.42 10.70
CA HIS A 259 -5.13 -12.79 10.34
C HIS A 259 -6.07 -12.79 9.11
N PRO A 260 -5.66 -12.29 7.92
CA PRO A 260 -6.53 -12.28 6.75
C PRO A 260 -6.88 -13.70 6.29
N HIS A 261 -8.15 -13.90 5.93
CA HIS A 261 -8.71 -15.20 5.51
C HIS A 261 -8.98 -15.29 4.00
N ASP A 262 -8.42 -14.35 3.22
CA ASP A 262 -8.60 -14.24 1.77
C ASP A 262 -8.12 -15.47 1.00
N ALA A 263 -7.18 -16.24 1.54
CA ALA A 263 -6.71 -17.49 0.97
C ALA A 263 -7.81 -18.52 0.71
N TRP A 264 -8.89 -18.52 1.50
CA TRP A 264 -10.04 -19.40 1.27
C TRP A 264 -10.70 -19.18 -0.09
N ARG A 265 -10.60 -17.96 -0.64
CA ARG A 265 -11.16 -17.59 -1.95
C ARG A 265 -10.32 -18.08 -3.13
N THR A 266 -9.06 -18.41 -2.91
CA THR A 266 -8.08 -18.71 -3.98
C THR A 266 -8.49 -19.87 -4.87
N LEU A 267 -9.02 -20.94 -4.27
CA LEU A 267 -9.40 -22.16 -4.97
C LEU A 267 -10.91 -22.25 -5.25
N LEU A 268 -11.71 -21.31 -4.75
CA LEU A 268 -13.16 -21.26 -4.98
C LEU A 268 -13.53 -21.29 -6.48
N PRO A 269 -12.85 -20.54 -7.38
CA PRO A 269 -13.19 -20.59 -8.80
C PRO A 269 -13.09 -22.01 -9.39
N HIS A 270 -12.14 -22.84 -8.92
CA HIS A 270 -12.02 -24.23 -9.37
C HIS A 270 -13.13 -25.12 -8.83
N TYR A 271 -13.51 -24.96 -7.56
CA TYR A 271 -14.61 -25.73 -6.97
C TYR A 271 -15.96 -25.33 -7.54
N ILE A 272 -16.23 -24.03 -7.68
CA ILE A 272 -17.51 -23.50 -8.17
C ILE A 272 -17.69 -23.83 -9.65
N GLU A 273 -16.66 -23.68 -10.49
CA GLU A 273 -16.75 -24.17 -11.87
C GLU A 273 -16.94 -25.69 -11.93
N GLY A 274 -16.26 -26.47 -11.08
CA GLY A 274 -16.46 -27.91 -10.97
C GLY A 274 -17.90 -28.29 -10.60
N TYR A 275 -18.49 -27.57 -9.65
CA TYR A 275 -19.88 -27.73 -9.22
C TYR A 275 -20.84 -27.42 -10.37
N LYS A 276 -20.66 -26.28 -11.04
CA LYS A 276 -21.51 -25.83 -12.15
C LYS A 276 -21.36 -26.70 -13.42
N ARG A 277 -20.20 -27.33 -13.66
CA ARG A 277 -19.92 -28.16 -14.86
C ARG A 277 -20.54 -29.56 -14.85
N ASN A 278 -20.75 -30.19 -13.68
CA ASN A 278 -21.18 -31.59 -13.62
C ASN A 278 -22.60 -31.84 -14.21
N ILE A 279 -23.45 -30.81 -14.26
CA ILE A 279 -24.79 -30.89 -14.89
C ILE A 279 -24.77 -30.66 -16.41
N ALA A 280 -23.78 -29.92 -16.95
CA ALA A 280 -23.64 -29.72 -18.39
C ALA A 280 -23.48 -31.07 -19.14
N LYS A 281 -22.80 -32.03 -18.49
CA LYS A 281 -22.66 -33.40 -18.99
C LYS A 281 -23.94 -34.25 -18.92
N SER A 282 -24.86 -33.99 -18.00
CA SER A 282 -26.13 -34.73 -17.88
C SER A 282 -27.26 -34.16 -18.75
N HIS A 283 -27.14 -32.90 -19.21
CA HIS A 283 -28.11 -32.25 -20.11
C HIS A 283 -27.65 -32.11 -21.57
N GLY A 284 -26.49 -32.67 -21.94
CA GLY A 284 -26.04 -32.76 -23.34
C GLY A 284 -25.55 -31.45 -23.95
N ASP A 285 -25.37 -30.39 -23.16
CA ASP A 285 -24.81 -29.12 -23.61
C ASP A 285 -23.35 -29.01 -23.17
N VAL A 286 -22.44 -29.41 -24.06
CA VAL A 286 -20.99 -29.43 -23.79
C VAL A 286 -20.31 -28.15 -24.27
N THR A 287 -21.06 -27.18 -24.83
CA THR A 287 -20.46 -26.08 -25.60
C THR A 287 -20.89 -24.67 -25.19
N GLY A 288 -21.78 -24.49 -24.21
CA GLY A 288 -22.22 -23.17 -23.78
C GLY A 288 -22.18 -22.94 -22.27
N ALA A 289 -21.55 -21.85 -21.85
CA ALA A 289 -21.88 -21.11 -20.62
C ALA A 289 -21.35 -21.60 -19.25
N PHE A 290 -20.03 -21.70 -19.02
CA PHE A 290 -19.48 -21.70 -17.65
C PHE A 290 -18.21 -20.86 -17.46
N HIS A 291 -17.99 -19.86 -18.32
CA HIS A 291 -16.97 -18.85 -18.07
C HIS A 291 -17.60 -17.67 -17.35
N HIS A 292 -17.12 -17.37 -16.13
CA HIS A 292 -17.26 -16.02 -15.59
C HIS A 292 -16.44 -15.11 -16.51
N SER A 293 -17.03 -14.62 -17.60
CA SER A 293 -16.31 -13.99 -18.73
C SER A 293 -15.45 -12.81 -18.32
N LYS A 294 -15.83 -12.14 -17.23
CA LYS A 294 -15.10 -11.03 -16.62
C LYS A 294 -13.88 -11.47 -15.79
N TYR A 295 -13.91 -12.66 -15.19
CA TYR A 295 -12.87 -13.17 -14.28
C TYR A 295 -12.60 -14.66 -14.56
N PRO A 296 -11.78 -14.99 -15.57
CA PRO A 296 -11.52 -16.39 -15.93
C PRO A 296 -10.80 -17.14 -14.79
N VAL A 297 -11.07 -18.43 -14.64
CA VAL A 297 -10.30 -19.29 -13.73
C VAL A 297 -8.84 -19.29 -14.13
N SER A 298 -7.98 -18.97 -13.17
CA SER A 298 -6.53 -19.06 -13.34
C SER A 298 -6.08 -20.51 -13.13
N TYR A 299 -5.57 -21.15 -14.19
CA TYR A 299 -5.02 -22.50 -14.19
C TYR A 299 -3.50 -22.49 -14.02
N THR A 300 -3.01 -21.81 -12.97
CA THR A 300 -1.59 -21.81 -12.59
C THR A 300 -1.40 -22.62 -11.31
N ASP A 301 -0.21 -23.15 -11.07
CA ASP A 301 0.08 -23.90 -9.85
C ASP A 301 -0.09 -23.04 -8.60
N LYS A 302 -0.80 -23.51 -7.58
CA LYS A 302 -1.10 -22.75 -6.37
C LYS A 302 -1.04 -23.66 -5.15
N ILE A 303 -0.63 -23.10 -4.02
CA ILE A 303 -0.64 -23.76 -2.71
C ILE A 303 -1.49 -22.88 -1.80
N VAL A 304 -2.47 -23.48 -1.14
CA VAL A 304 -3.20 -22.90 0.00
C VAL A 304 -2.96 -23.82 1.17
N TYR A 305 -2.39 -23.31 2.26
CA TYR A 305 -2.03 -24.13 3.41
C TYR A 305 -2.38 -23.47 4.72
N TRP A 306 -2.52 -24.28 5.76
CA TRP A 306 -2.97 -23.81 7.05
C TRP A 306 -2.62 -24.80 8.17
N TYR A 307 -2.45 -24.31 9.39
CA TYR A 307 -2.11 -25.10 10.59
C TYR A 307 -2.22 -24.24 11.84
N ARG A 308 -2.05 -24.83 13.03
CA ARG A 308 -1.85 -24.08 14.28
C ARG A 308 -0.36 -23.84 14.52
N LEU A 309 0.01 -22.65 14.98
CA LEU A 309 1.42 -22.35 15.29
C LEU A 309 1.95 -23.12 16.50
N ASN A 310 1.07 -23.61 17.37
CA ASN A 310 1.48 -24.31 18.57
C ASN A 310 0.84 -25.70 18.62
N PRO A 311 1.57 -26.72 19.09
CA PRO A 311 0.98 -28.02 19.37
C PRO A 311 -0.22 -27.90 20.33
N GLY A 312 -1.22 -28.76 20.15
CA GLY A 312 -2.53 -28.66 20.84
C GLY A 312 -2.51 -28.87 22.35
N GLN A 313 -1.37 -29.32 22.88
CA GLN A 313 -1.13 -29.47 24.31
C GLN A 313 -0.24 -28.35 24.89
N SER A 314 0.21 -27.41 24.07
CA SER A 314 1.04 -26.27 24.52
C SER A 314 0.16 -25.11 25.01
N GLY A 315 0.36 -24.63 26.25
CA GLY A 315 -0.38 -23.47 26.78
C GLY A 315 -1.77 -23.81 27.34
N SER A 316 -2.61 -22.78 27.53
CA SER A 316 -3.94 -22.87 28.16
C SER A 316 -5.10 -22.58 27.20
N ALA A 317 -6.14 -23.41 27.19
CA ALA A 317 -7.34 -23.21 26.33
C ALA A 317 -8.18 -21.97 26.70
N ASN A 318 -7.89 -21.32 27.83
CA ASN A 318 -8.66 -20.17 28.34
C ASN A 318 -10.18 -20.43 28.41
N GLY A 319 -10.56 -21.66 28.81
CA GLY A 319 -11.96 -22.08 28.88
C GLY A 319 -12.63 -22.33 27.53
N THR A 320 -11.93 -22.19 26.40
CA THR A 320 -12.45 -22.55 25.07
C THR A 320 -12.72 -24.04 25.04
N THR A 321 -13.95 -24.43 24.71
CA THR A 321 -14.30 -25.85 24.47
C THR A 321 -14.10 -26.21 23.01
N GLY A 322 -13.69 -27.46 22.75
CA GLY A 322 -13.93 -28.08 21.46
C GLY A 322 -15.41 -28.41 21.35
N ASN A 323 -16.09 -27.87 20.34
CA ASN A 323 -17.54 -27.89 20.18
C ASN A 323 -18.33 -27.14 21.26
N ASN A 324 -19.63 -26.98 21.01
CA ASN A 324 -20.54 -26.23 21.87
C ASN A 324 -21.67 -27.14 22.41
N PRO A 325 -21.65 -27.50 23.70
CA PRO A 325 -22.73 -28.26 24.34
C PRO A 325 -24.09 -27.58 24.30
N GLY A 326 -24.11 -26.24 24.31
CA GLY A 326 -25.34 -25.45 24.14
C GLY A 326 -26.01 -25.64 22.78
N ALA A 327 -25.27 -26.12 21.78
CA ALA A 327 -25.78 -26.52 20.47
C ALA A 327 -26.06 -28.03 20.37
N GLY A 328 -26.07 -28.75 21.50
CA GLY A 328 -26.34 -30.20 21.54
C GLY A 328 -25.17 -31.09 21.13
N GLN A 329 -23.96 -30.55 21.00
CA GLN A 329 -22.75 -31.31 20.66
C GLN A 329 -21.99 -31.79 21.91
N PRO A 330 -21.20 -32.88 21.83
CA PRO A 330 -20.36 -33.29 22.95
C PRO A 330 -19.27 -32.24 23.24
N GLU A 331 -19.05 -31.92 24.52
CA GLU A 331 -17.90 -31.10 24.94
C GLU A 331 -16.60 -31.89 24.73
N MET A 332 -15.63 -31.30 24.03
CA MET A 332 -14.33 -31.91 23.74
C MET A 332 -13.20 -30.94 24.08
N LYS A 333 -11.96 -31.42 24.08
CA LYS A 333 -10.80 -30.55 24.18
C LYS A 333 -10.53 -29.89 22.83
N PRO A 334 -10.13 -28.61 22.78
CA PRO A 334 -9.79 -27.91 21.54
C PRO A 334 -8.85 -28.67 20.59
N HIS A 335 -7.84 -29.37 21.10
CA HIS A 335 -6.88 -30.11 20.27
C HIS A 335 -7.42 -31.40 19.68
N GLU A 336 -8.55 -31.91 20.18
CA GLU A 336 -9.21 -33.09 19.59
C GLU A 336 -9.97 -32.71 18.32
N VAL A 337 -10.44 -31.47 18.22
CA VAL A 337 -11.20 -30.93 17.09
C VAL A 337 -10.37 -30.01 16.18
N SER A 338 -9.18 -29.59 16.61
CA SER A 338 -8.19 -28.94 15.76
C SER A 338 -6.86 -29.68 15.87
N GLN A 339 -6.55 -30.50 14.89
CA GLN A 339 -5.44 -31.47 14.96
C GLN A 339 -4.05 -30.81 14.78
N ASP A 340 -3.02 -31.45 15.35
CA ASP A 340 -1.60 -31.08 15.14
C ASP A 340 -1.12 -31.51 13.75
N LYS A 341 -1.67 -30.88 12.72
CA LYS A 341 -1.40 -31.15 11.31
C LYS A 341 -1.20 -29.87 10.50
N VAL A 342 -0.39 -29.99 9.46
CA VAL A 342 -0.31 -29.06 8.33
C VAL A 342 -1.27 -29.53 7.26
N PHE A 343 -2.21 -28.70 6.88
CA PHE A 343 -3.19 -28.99 5.85
C PHE A 343 -2.86 -28.20 4.60
N VAL A 344 -2.91 -28.85 3.44
CA VAL A 344 -2.48 -28.26 2.16
C VAL A 344 -3.48 -28.61 1.07
N SER A 345 -4.02 -27.59 0.42
CA SER A 345 -4.68 -27.70 -0.89
C SER A 345 -3.75 -27.14 -1.97
N ALA A 346 -3.36 -27.95 -2.94
CA ALA A 346 -2.52 -27.54 -4.05
C ALA A 346 -3.26 -27.68 -5.38
N PHE A 347 -3.39 -26.59 -6.14
CA PHE A 347 -3.74 -26.72 -7.56
C PHE A 347 -2.46 -27.00 -8.34
N VAL A 348 -2.42 -28.11 -9.09
CA VAL A 348 -1.29 -28.42 -9.98
C VAL A 348 -1.76 -28.46 -11.43
N THR A 349 -0.94 -27.92 -12.32
CA THR A 349 -1.22 -27.86 -13.77
C THR A 349 -0.91 -29.18 -14.49
N GLU A 350 0.00 -29.95 -13.94
CA GLU A 350 0.42 -31.27 -14.42
C GLU A 350 0.80 -32.16 -13.22
N PRO A 351 0.88 -33.50 -13.39
CA PRO A 351 1.25 -34.40 -12.30
C PRO A 351 2.53 -33.95 -11.59
N SER A 352 2.43 -33.78 -10.27
CA SER A 352 3.49 -33.20 -9.42
C SER A 352 3.57 -33.93 -8.08
N GLU A 353 4.68 -33.75 -7.37
CA GLU A 353 4.79 -34.08 -5.94
C GLU A 353 4.66 -32.79 -5.13
N VAL A 354 3.96 -32.82 -4.00
CA VAL A 354 3.90 -31.69 -3.07
C VAL A 354 4.63 -32.05 -1.79
N TYR A 355 5.76 -31.39 -1.54
CA TYR A 355 6.58 -31.61 -0.36
C TYR A 355 6.13 -30.70 0.78
N VAL A 356 6.00 -31.25 1.98
CA VAL A 356 5.67 -30.51 3.22
C VAL A 356 6.72 -30.83 4.27
N GLN A 357 7.50 -29.82 4.66
CA GLN A 357 8.62 -29.95 5.60
C GLN A 357 8.40 -29.04 6.81
N ILE A 358 8.60 -29.56 8.02
CA ILE A 358 8.52 -28.79 9.26
C ILE A 358 9.92 -28.66 9.86
N GLY A 359 10.41 -27.42 9.99
CA GLY A 359 11.76 -27.14 10.48
C GLY A 359 12.83 -27.84 9.66
N SER A 360 13.71 -28.59 10.34
CA SER A 360 14.78 -29.39 9.71
C SER A 360 14.42 -30.87 9.53
N GLY A 361 13.19 -31.27 9.85
CA GLY A 361 12.76 -32.66 9.71
C GLY A 361 12.61 -33.11 8.26
N PRO A 362 12.37 -34.41 8.02
CA PRO A 362 12.11 -34.91 6.68
C PRO A 362 10.80 -34.34 6.13
N HIS A 363 10.74 -34.12 4.82
CA HIS A 363 9.49 -33.71 4.17
C HIS A 363 8.54 -34.90 4.02
N SER A 364 7.25 -34.64 4.19
CA SER A 364 6.17 -35.53 3.74
C SER A 364 5.83 -35.21 2.29
N VAL A 365 5.26 -36.19 1.56
CA VAL A 365 4.93 -36.05 0.14
C VAL A 365 3.44 -36.29 -0.07
N LEU A 366 2.77 -35.38 -0.78
CA LEU A 366 1.47 -35.60 -1.42
C LEU A 366 1.68 -35.83 -2.92
N ASP A 367 1.35 -37.02 -3.39
CA ASP A 367 1.36 -37.38 -4.81
C ASP A 367 0.18 -36.72 -5.54
N ALA A 368 0.38 -35.53 -6.12
CA ALA A 368 -0.62 -34.86 -6.95
C ALA A 368 -0.62 -35.44 -8.37
N ARG A 369 -1.16 -36.66 -8.51
CA ARG A 369 -1.08 -37.46 -9.76
C ARG A 369 -1.91 -36.93 -10.93
N VAL A 370 -2.84 -36.01 -10.67
CA VAL A 370 -3.75 -35.45 -11.68
C VAL A 370 -3.74 -33.92 -11.63
N PRO A 371 -3.79 -33.24 -12.79
CA PRO A 371 -4.04 -31.80 -12.84
C PRO A 371 -5.34 -31.43 -12.11
N GLY A 372 -5.32 -30.32 -11.37
CA GLY A 372 -6.44 -29.84 -10.58
C GLY A 372 -6.10 -29.63 -9.11
N VAL A 373 -7.13 -29.42 -8.29
CA VAL A 373 -6.98 -29.26 -6.84
C VAL A 373 -6.74 -30.62 -6.19
N ASN A 374 -5.61 -30.76 -5.52
CA ASN A 374 -5.17 -31.90 -4.73
C ASN A 374 -5.08 -31.47 -3.26
N TYR A 375 -5.30 -32.40 -2.33
CA TYR A 375 -5.34 -32.09 -0.90
C TYR A 375 -4.58 -33.14 -0.08
N GLY A 376 -3.94 -32.70 1.00
CA GLY A 376 -3.29 -33.57 1.98
C GLY A 376 -3.18 -32.91 3.35
N SER A 377 -3.17 -33.73 4.40
CA SER A 377 -2.92 -33.28 5.78
C SER A 377 -1.82 -34.11 6.44
N PHE A 378 -0.88 -33.42 7.10
CA PHE A 378 0.42 -33.96 7.51
C PHE A 378 0.68 -33.68 8.99
N ALA A 379 0.84 -34.72 9.80
CA ALA A 379 1.03 -34.57 11.23
C ALA A 379 2.35 -33.84 11.56
N PHE A 380 2.33 -33.03 12.62
CA PHE A 380 3.54 -32.36 13.13
C PHE A 380 4.60 -33.38 13.56
N ASN A 381 4.19 -34.53 14.11
CA ASN A 381 5.09 -35.60 14.58
C ASN A 381 6.18 -35.09 15.55
N GLY A 382 5.83 -34.12 16.41
CA GLY A 382 6.76 -33.48 17.35
C GLY A 382 7.78 -32.54 16.70
N GLN A 383 7.69 -32.29 15.39
CA GLN A 383 8.57 -31.34 14.70
C GLN A 383 8.11 -29.90 14.96
N THR A 384 9.09 -29.03 15.15
CA THR A 384 8.91 -27.58 15.31
C THR A 384 9.81 -26.85 14.31
N GLY A 385 9.49 -25.59 14.03
CA GLY A 385 10.19 -24.76 13.06
C GLY A 385 9.32 -24.36 11.86
N PRO A 386 9.87 -23.56 10.93
CA PRO A 386 9.15 -23.07 9.75
C PRO A 386 8.57 -24.20 8.90
N VAL A 387 7.36 -24.00 8.36
CA VAL A 387 6.70 -25.01 7.51
C VAL A 387 6.96 -24.67 6.05
N LYS A 388 7.88 -25.37 5.39
CA LYS A 388 8.16 -25.22 3.96
C LYS A 388 7.27 -26.15 3.15
N ILE A 389 6.59 -25.61 2.14
CA ILE A 389 5.75 -26.37 1.22
C ILE A 389 6.18 -26.07 -0.21
N SER A 390 6.38 -27.10 -1.03
CA SER A 390 6.75 -26.92 -2.44
C SER A 390 6.03 -27.88 -3.37
N ILE A 391 5.62 -27.39 -4.55
CA ILE A 391 5.21 -28.21 -5.69
C ILE A 391 6.49 -28.55 -6.45
N VAL A 392 6.76 -29.85 -6.65
CA VAL A 392 7.97 -30.39 -7.25
C VAL A 392 7.62 -31.18 -8.51
N ARG A 393 8.34 -30.90 -9.59
CA ARG A 393 8.24 -31.61 -10.87
C ARG A 393 9.62 -31.88 -11.43
N GLY A 394 9.91 -33.14 -11.76
CA GLY A 394 11.22 -33.54 -12.30
C GLY A 394 12.39 -33.12 -11.40
N ASN A 395 12.26 -33.30 -10.07
CA ASN A 395 13.23 -32.85 -9.06
C ASN A 395 13.46 -31.33 -8.97
N ARG A 396 12.57 -30.52 -9.53
CA ARG A 396 12.64 -29.06 -9.43
C ARG A 396 11.43 -28.51 -8.69
N GLU A 397 11.67 -27.63 -7.72
CA GLU A 397 10.61 -26.83 -7.08
C GLU A 397 10.04 -25.80 -8.08
N VAL A 398 8.73 -25.83 -8.30
CA VAL A 398 8.00 -24.96 -9.23
C VAL A 398 7.24 -23.86 -8.52
N VAL A 399 6.70 -24.16 -7.34
CA VAL A 399 6.14 -23.18 -6.39
C VAL A 399 6.66 -23.55 -5.02
N THR A 400 7.16 -22.59 -4.26
CA THR A 400 7.65 -22.80 -2.90
C THR A 400 7.16 -21.71 -1.99
N THR A 401 6.80 -22.06 -0.77
CA THR A 401 6.42 -21.15 0.30
C THR A 401 6.89 -21.66 1.64
N THR A 402 7.05 -20.73 2.57
CA THR A 402 7.43 -21.04 3.94
C THR A 402 6.51 -20.28 4.89
N GLY A 403 5.70 -21.02 5.63
CA GLY A 403 4.83 -20.45 6.66
C GLY A 403 5.57 -20.23 7.99
N PRO A 404 4.92 -19.54 8.95
CA PRO A 404 5.50 -19.29 10.26
C PRO A 404 5.90 -20.58 11.00
N ALA A 405 6.83 -20.46 11.93
CA ALA A 405 7.32 -21.61 12.67
C ALA A 405 6.27 -22.22 13.60
N ILE A 406 6.14 -23.54 13.57
CA ILE A 406 5.49 -24.29 14.65
C ILE A 406 6.40 -24.21 15.88
N THR A 407 5.86 -23.81 17.03
CA THR A 407 6.62 -23.58 18.27
C THR A 407 5.81 -23.98 19.49
N GLU A 408 6.49 -24.42 20.56
CA GLU A 408 5.84 -24.67 21.85
C GLU A 408 5.63 -23.37 22.65
N GLN A 409 6.28 -22.27 22.26
CA GLN A 409 6.18 -20.99 22.93
C GLN A 409 4.83 -20.32 22.64
N CYS A 410 3.98 -20.22 23.66
CA CYS A 410 2.65 -19.61 23.55
C CYS A 410 2.70 -18.13 23.94
N ALA A 411 2.24 -17.24 23.06
CA ALA A 411 2.11 -15.81 23.39
C ALA A 411 1.11 -15.63 24.55
N GLY A 412 1.55 -15.07 25.68
CA GLY A 412 0.71 -14.84 26.85
C GLY A 412 0.28 -16.11 27.62
N GLY A 413 0.84 -17.29 27.31
CA GLY A 413 0.51 -18.56 27.99
C GLY A 413 -0.82 -19.21 27.57
N LEU A 414 -1.49 -18.67 26.54
CA LEU A 414 -2.73 -19.21 25.99
C LEU A 414 -2.44 -20.12 24.79
N LEU A 415 -3.22 -21.20 24.64
CA LEU A 415 -3.30 -21.99 23.40
C LEU A 415 -3.66 -21.00 22.28
N PRO A 416 -2.79 -20.80 21.29
CA PRO A 416 -3.04 -19.82 20.26
C PRO A 416 -4.07 -20.33 19.27
N GLU A 417 -4.70 -19.34 18.67
CA GLU A 417 -5.74 -19.48 17.68
C GLU A 417 -5.21 -20.15 16.40
N PRO A 418 -6.08 -20.82 15.64
CA PRO A 418 -5.71 -21.36 14.35
C PRO A 418 -5.14 -20.28 13.43
N THR A 419 -3.95 -20.49 12.84
CA THR A 419 -3.36 -19.54 11.90
C THR A 419 -4.06 -19.60 10.54
N PRO A 420 -4.18 -18.48 9.79
CA PRO A 420 -4.99 -18.42 8.58
C PRO A 420 -4.47 -19.33 7.47
N ALA A 421 -5.37 -19.67 6.55
CA ALA A 421 -4.95 -20.17 5.25
C ALA A 421 -4.03 -19.14 4.56
N THR A 422 -2.91 -19.61 4.02
CA THR A 422 -1.88 -18.77 3.37
C THR A 422 -1.67 -19.24 1.93
N ILE A 423 -1.43 -18.33 0.98
CA ILE A 423 -1.31 -18.64 -0.45
C ILE A 423 0.16 -18.64 -0.91
N ALA A 424 0.51 -19.54 -1.82
CA ALA A 424 1.65 -19.41 -2.70
C ALA A 424 1.26 -19.70 -4.16
N SER A 425 1.77 -18.92 -5.10
CA SER A 425 1.60 -19.08 -6.56
C SER A 425 2.97 -18.94 -7.22
N PRO A 426 3.17 -19.24 -8.52
CA PRO A 426 4.49 -19.22 -9.17
C PRO A 426 5.03 -17.78 -9.38
N ASN A 427 4.49 -16.82 -8.63
CA ASN A 427 5.01 -15.49 -8.37
C ASN A 427 4.35 -14.94 -7.09
N ALA A 428 4.88 -15.28 -5.91
CA ALA A 428 4.55 -14.57 -4.67
C ALA A 428 5.63 -14.78 -3.59
N ASN A 429 6.89 -14.51 -3.92
CA ASN A 429 7.81 -13.96 -2.93
C ASN A 429 7.66 -12.44 -2.96
N THR A 430 6.54 -11.95 -2.43
CA THR A 430 6.39 -10.54 -2.08
C THR A 430 5.61 -10.50 -0.78
N THR A 431 6.25 -10.08 0.31
CA THR A 431 5.58 -9.14 1.20
C THR A 431 4.85 -8.15 0.30
N THR A 432 3.52 -8.14 0.29
CA THR A 432 2.75 -7.30 -0.63
C THR A 432 3.23 -5.87 -0.49
N PHE A 433 3.88 -5.35 -1.53
CA PHE A 433 4.35 -3.97 -1.55
C PHE A 433 3.11 -3.09 -1.41
N SER A 434 3.01 -2.37 -0.29
CA SER A 434 1.91 -1.45 0.01
C SER A 434 2.45 -0.01 -0.10
N PRO A 435 1.98 0.77 -1.08
CA PRO A 435 2.39 2.17 -1.24
C PRO A 435 2.13 3.04 0.00
N GLU A 436 1.08 2.74 0.76
CA GLU A 436 0.64 3.44 1.97
C GLU A 436 1.73 3.49 3.04
N ASN A 437 2.61 2.48 3.08
CA ASN A 437 3.71 2.40 4.06
C ASN A 437 4.72 3.55 3.93
N TYR A 438 4.74 4.24 2.80
CA TYR A 438 5.66 5.36 2.53
C TYR A 438 5.04 6.73 2.79
N THR A 439 3.72 6.82 3.02
CA THR A 439 3.01 8.10 3.20
C THR A 439 3.50 8.86 4.43
N LYS A 440 3.53 8.18 5.60
CA LYS A 440 3.91 8.82 6.87
C LYS A 440 5.40 9.19 6.88
N SER A 441 6.27 8.27 6.47
CA SER A 441 7.72 8.48 6.46
C SER A 441 8.12 9.60 5.52
N TYR A 442 7.44 9.76 4.38
CA TYR A 442 7.63 10.90 3.49
C TYR A 442 7.23 12.23 4.18
N CYS A 443 6.06 12.29 4.84
CA CYS A 443 5.64 13.49 5.58
C CYS A 443 6.63 13.87 6.69
N ASP A 444 7.12 12.87 7.44
CA ASP A 444 8.12 13.05 8.49
C ASP A 444 9.43 13.59 7.89
N PHE A 445 9.90 13.01 6.77
CA PHE A 445 11.10 13.46 6.05
C PHE A 445 10.98 14.91 5.59
N MET A 446 9.86 15.28 4.95
CA MET A 446 9.63 16.63 4.42
C MET A 446 9.56 17.71 5.51
N THR A 447 9.10 17.33 6.70
CA THR A 447 9.01 18.20 7.88
C THR A 447 10.38 18.36 8.56
N ALA A 448 11.13 17.27 8.69
CA ALA A 448 12.43 17.27 9.36
C ALA A 448 13.53 17.93 8.52
N ASN A 449 13.44 17.86 7.19
CA ASN A 449 14.53 18.21 6.27
C ASN A 449 14.20 19.38 5.33
N PRO A 450 14.03 20.60 5.86
CA PRO A 450 13.50 21.72 5.10
C PRO A 450 14.46 22.26 4.05
N THR A 451 15.77 22.32 4.33
CA THR A 451 16.75 22.84 3.37
C THR A 451 17.43 21.72 2.60
N ILE A 452 18.14 22.07 1.53
CA ILE A 452 18.93 21.09 0.76
C ILE A 452 19.96 20.36 1.64
N PHE A 453 20.68 21.10 2.49
CA PHE A 453 21.70 20.52 3.36
C PHE A 453 21.13 19.54 4.38
N HIS A 454 19.94 19.81 4.93
CA HIS A 454 19.27 18.88 5.84
C HIS A 454 18.78 17.64 5.09
N ALA A 455 18.25 17.80 3.88
CA ALA A 455 17.79 16.67 3.07
C ALA A 455 18.96 15.73 2.72
N VAL A 456 20.11 16.28 2.31
CA VAL A 456 21.34 15.50 2.09
C VAL A 456 21.80 14.79 3.36
N ASP A 457 21.86 15.49 4.50
CA ASP A 457 22.24 14.89 5.78
C ASP A 457 21.28 13.78 6.23
N GLY A 458 19.97 13.98 6.07
CA GLY A 458 18.93 13.00 6.36
C GLY A 458 19.09 11.72 5.52
N PHE A 459 19.29 11.86 4.21
CA PHE A 459 19.53 10.72 3.33
C PHE A 459 20.84 10.00 3.64
N ILE A 460 21.92 10.73 3.94
CA ILE A 460 23.21 10.13 4.32
C ILE A 460 23.07 9.31 5.60
N LYS A 461 22.45 9.85 6.64
CA LYS A 461 22.21 9.12 7.89
C LYS A 461 21.43 7.83 7.65
N GLN A 462 20.44 7.88 6.76
CA GLN A 462 19.70 6.69 6.35
C GLN A 462 20.59 5.67 5.63
N LEU A 463 21.40 6.09 4.65
CA LEU A 463 22.35 5.22 3.94
C LEU A 463 23.36 4.57 4.90
N GLU A 464 23.95 5.34 5.80
CA GLU A 464 24.91 4.85 6.79
C GLU A 464 24.28 3.82 7.73
N SER A 465 23.03 4.02 8.13
CA SER A 465 22.27 3.03 8.93
C SER A 465 22.06 1.70 8.18
N LYS A 466 22.20 1.70 6.85
CA LYS A 466 22.08 0.54 5.96
C LYS A 466 23.44 0.04 5.44
N GLY A 467 24.54 0.50 6.06
CA GLY A 467 25.89 0.00 5.79
C GLY A 467 26.60 0.63 4.59
N TYR A 468 26.05 1.70 4.01
CA TYR A 468 26.75 2.45 2.96
C TYR A 468 27.94 3.21 3.55
N LYS A 469 29.06 3.20 2.84
CA LYS A 469 30.31 3.84 3.27
C LYS A 469 30.60 5.11 2.48
N ARG A 470 30.99 6.18 3.17
CA ARG A 470 31.40 7.42 2.53
C ARG A 470 32.69 7.26 1.75
N LEU A 471 32.72 7.75 0.52
CA LEU A 471 33.91 7.87 -0.32
C LEU A 471 34.30 9.34 -0.47
N PRO A 472 35.47 9.76 0.04
CA PRO A 472 35.98 11.11 -0.19
C PRO A 472 36.35 11.31 -1.65
N GLU A 473 35.86 12.38 -2.28
CA GLU A 473 36.20 12.72 -3.67
C GLU A 473 37.71 12.95 -3.87
N ARG A 474 38.40 13.39 -2.81
CA ARG A 474 39.83 13.75 -2.80
C ARG A 474 40.80 12.58 -2.66
N GLU A 475 40.29 11.36 -2.53
CA GLU A 475 41.12 10.15 -2.34
C GLU A 475 40.92 9.20 -3.51
N THR A 476 41.90 8.34 -3.82
CA THR A 476 41.74 7.26 -4.82
C THR A 476 40.82 6.16 -4.28
N TRP A 477 40.12 5.45 -5.19
CA TRP A 477 39.07 4.48 -4.81
C TRP A 477 39.41 3.04 -5.15
N ASN A 478 40.46 2.78 -5.94
CA ASN A 478 40.74 1.46 -6.51
C ASN A 478 40.91 0.38 -5.43
N SER A 479 41.45 0.72 -4.26
CA SER A 479 41.59 -0.20 -3.11
C SER A 479 40.41 -0.19 -2.13
N LYS A 480 39.38 0.63 -2.38
CA LYS A 480 38.24 0.83 -1.48
C LYS A 480 36.95 0.22 -1.99
N LEU A 481 36.82 0.10 -3.30
CA LEU A 481 35.64 -0.47 -3.94
C LEU A 481 35.75 -1.99 -3.96
N GLU A 482 34.67 -2.64 -3.53
CA GLU A 482 34.55 -4.09 -3.47
C GLU A 482 33.24 -4.49 -4.14
N LYS A 483 33.24 -5.65 -4.81
CA LYS A 483 31.99 -6.23 -5.34
C LYS A 483 31.08 -6.60 -4.17
N GLY A 484 29.79 -6.30 -4.30
CA GLY A 484 28.84 -6.36 -3.18
C GLY A 484 28.90 -5.15 -2.22
N GLY A 485 29.83 -4.21 -2.44
CA GLY A 485 29.99 -3.04 -1.59
C GLY A 485 28.93 -1.96 -1.84
N LYS A 486 28.67 -1.14 -0.80
CA LYS A 486 27.68 -0.04 -0.80
C LYS A 486 28.36 1.26 -0.41
N TYR A 487 28.21 2.30 -1.22
CA TYR A 487 28.97 3.53 -1.09
C TYR A 487 28.17 4.78 -1.42
N TYR A 488 28.61 5.91 -0.89
CA TYR A 488 28.08 7.21 -1.29
C TYR A 488 29.18 8.27 -1.34
N VAL A 489 28.97 9.28 -2.18
CA VAL A 489 29.89 10.40 -2.40
C VAL A 489 29.10 11.69 -2.29
N THR A 490 29.61 12.65 -1.51
CA THR A 490 28.98 13.97 -1.35
C THR A 490 29.81 15.03 -2.07
N ARG A 491 29.16 15.93 -2.79
CA ARG A 491 29.79 17.13 -3.37
C ARG A 491 29.10 18.37 -2.85
N ASN A 492 29.89 19.34 -2.41
CA ASN A 492 29.42 20.57 -1.75
C ASN A 492 28.58 20.34 -0.47
N GLY A 493 28.25 19.11 -0.08
CA GLY A 493 27.29 18.84 1.00
C GLY A 493 25.84 19.14 0.60
N SER A 494 25.60 19.55 -0.65
CA SER A 494 24.27 19.84 -1.21
C SER A 494 23.87 18.87 -2.33
N ALA A 495 24.82 18.08 -2.86
CA ALA A 495 24.55 16.99 -3.78
C ALA A 495 25.23 15.70 -3.29
N PHE A 496 24.66 14.55 -3.64
CA PHE A 496 25.31 13.27 -3.41
C PHE A 496 24.91 12.22 -4.44
N ILE A 497 25.75 11.21 -4.60
CA ILE A 497 25.47 10.02 -5.39
C ILE A 497 25.72 8.81 -4.50
N SER A 498 24.75 7.92 -4.39
CA SER A 498 24.84 6.64 -3.68
C SER A 498 24.77 5.50 -4.67
N PHE A 499 25.49 4.41 -4.41
CA PHE A 499 25.47 3.25 -5.29
C PHE A 499 25.79 1.96 -4.53
N SER A 500 25.25 0.86 -5.05
CA SER A 500 25.62 -0.51 -4.66
C SER A 500 26.24 -1.23 -5.85
N ILE A 501 27.33 -1.95 -5.58
CA ILE A 501 28.08 -2.69 -6.59
C ILE A 501 27.58 -4.12 -6.57
N GLY A 502 27.03 -4.60 -7.69
CA GLY A 502 26.63 -6.00 -7.81
C GLY A 502 27.79 -6.97 -7.54
N LYS A 503 27.50 -8.09 -6.87
CA LYS A 503 28.51 -9.12 -6.54
C LYS A 503 29.19 -9.72 -7.78
N ASP A 504 28.50 -9.72 -8.92
CA ASP A 504 28.95 -10.29 -10.18
C ASP A 504 29.43 -9.20 -11.18
N TYR A 505 29.46 -7.93 -10.75
CA TYR A 505 29.86 -6.80 -11.59
C TYR A 505 31.26 -6.98 -12.18
N LYS A 506 31.40 -6.54 -13.44
CA LYS A 506 32.67 -6.43 -14.18
C LYS A 506 32.67 -5.11 -14.94
N SER A 507 33.83 -4.46 -15.07
CA SER A 507 33.94 -3.28 -15.93
C SER A 507 33.49 -3.61 -17.36
N GLY A 508 32.65 -2.74 -17.94
CA GLY A 508 31.92 -3.01 -19.18
C GLY A 508 30.44 -3.36 -18.95
N ASN A 509 30.06 -3.85 -17.76
CA ASN A 509 28.64 -4.03 -17.42
C ASN A 509 27.95 -2.67 -17.18
N GLY A 510 26.63 -2.67 -17.29
CA GLY A 510 25.80 -1.47 -17.13
C GLY A 510 25.63 -0.95 -15.71
N MET A 511 25.21 0.31 -15.63
CA MET A 511 24.71 0.96 -14.42
C MET A 511 23.21 1.28 -14.59
N ALA A 512 22.40 0.83 -13.64
CA ALA A 512 21.02 1.24 -13.47
C ALA A 512 21.02 2.53 -12.64
N ILE A 513 20.72 3.67 -13.26
CA ILE A 513 20.83 4.98 -12.62
C ILE A 513 19.45 5.61 -12.52
N ILE A 514 19.08 6.05 -11.32
CA ILE A 514 17.95 6.96 -11.10
C ILE A 514 18.53 8.25 -10.55
N ALA A 515 18.23 9.41 -11.12
CA ALA A 515 18.66 10.67 -10.52
C ALA A 515 17.61 11.75 -10.65
N GLY A 516 17.54 12.60 -9.64
CA GLY A 516 16.71 13.81 -9.60
C GLY A 516 17.47 14.96 -8.95
N HIS A 517 16.75 15.96 -8.47
CA HIS A 517 17.35 17.10 -7.79
C HIS A 517 16.73 17.35 -6.41
N ILE A 518 17.54 17.86 -5.49
CA ILE A 518 17.18 18.00 -4.07
C ILE A 518 17.02 19.46 -3.64
N ASP A 519 17.48 20.40 -4.49
CA ASP A 519 17.16 21.81 -4.36
C ASP A 519 15.67 22.05 -4.63
N ALA A 520 15.18 23.15 -4.08
CA ALA A 520 13.81 23.60 -4.25
C ALA A 520 13.76 25.12 -4.14
N LEU A 521 12.73 25.74 -4.73
CA LEU A 521 12.47 27.18 -4.54
C LEU A 521 12.51 27.58 -3.06
N THR A 522 13.31 28.60 -2.76
CA THR A 522 13.52 29.09 -1.39
C THR A 522 13.92 30.57 -1.37
N ALA A 523 13.86 31.23 -0.21
CA ALA A 523 14.44 32.56 -0.05
C ALA A 523 15.78 32.46 0.69
N LYS A 524 16.88 32.69 -0.02
CA LYS A 524 18.25 32.60 0.52
C LYS A 524 18.65 33.92 1.18
N LEU A 525 19.32 33.85 2.33
CA LEU A 525 19.86 35.03 2.99
C LEU A 525 20.95 35.67 2.11
N LYS A 526 20.93 37.00 2.01
CA LYS A 526 22.00 37.74 1.30
C LYS A 526 23.31 37.66 2.09
N PRO A 527 24.48 37.75 1.42
CA PRO A 527 25.77 37.81 2.10
C PRO A 527 25.85 38.88 3.20
N VAL A 528 25.12 39.98 3.02
CA VAL A 528 24.81 40.98 4.05
C VAL A 528 23.30 41.00 4.23
N SER A 529 22.78 40.29 5.23
CA SER A 529 21.33 40.22 5.48
C SER A 529 20.83 41.29 6.45
N LYS A 530 21.74 42.06 7.06
CA LYS A 530 21.37 43.17 7.95
C LYS A 530 20.77 44.33 7.16
N LEU A 531 19.55 44.72 7.51
CA LEU A 531 18.88 45.91 7.01
C LEU A 531 18.70 46.94 8.14
N PRO A 532 18.60 48.25 7.81
CA PRO A 532 18.19 49.24 8.79
C PRO A 532 16.78 48.95 9.33
N THR A 533 16.56 49.21 10.62
CA THR A 533 15.23 49.23 11.21
C THR A 533 14.36 50.26 10.49
N LYS A 534 13.13 49.89 10.11
CA LYS A 534 12.17 50.79 9.47
C LYS A 534 10.88 50.80 10.25
N ALA A 535 10.44 51.98 10.69
CA ALA A 535 9.19 52.19 11.40
C ALA A 535 8.97 51.17 12.55
N GLY A 536 10.01 50.93 13.36
CA GLY A 536 9.92 49.99 14.49
C GLY A 536 10.10 48.50 14.13
N PHE A 537 10.33 48.14 12.87
CA PHE A 537 10.45 46.75 12.43
C PHE A 537 11.87 46.36 12.00
N LEU A 538 12.29 45.18 12.43
CA LEU A 538 13.50 44.50 11.97
C LEU A 538 13.16 43.67 10.74
N GLN A 539 13.84 43.98 9.63
CA GLN A 539 13.70 43.27 8.37
C GLN A 539 14.95 42.44 8.07
N LEU A 540 14.79 41.38 7.26
CA LEU A 540 15.87 40.49 6.85
C LEU A 540 16.11 40.58 5.34
N GLY A 541 17.36 40.85 4.95
CA GLY A 541 17.77 40.87 3.54
C GLY A 541 17.86 39.47 2.95
N VAL A 542 16.93 39.12 2.06
CA VAL A 542 16.88 37.83 1.36
C VAL A 542 16.84 38.03 -0.16
N ALA A 543 17.17 36.99 -0.92
CA ALA A 543 17.02 36.92 -2.36
C ALA A 543 16.22 35.66 -2.74
N PRO A 544 15.35 35.73 -3.78
CA PRO A 544 14.67 34.54 -4.27
C PRO A 544 15.68 33.60 -4.93
N TYR A 545 15.60 32.31 -4.61
CA TYR A 545 16.22 31.25 -5.39
C TYR A 545 15.20 30.74 -6.40
N ALA A 546 15.55 30.81 -7.68
CA ALA A 546 14.65 30.54 -8.81
C ALA A 546 13.35 31.37 -8.71
N GLY A 547 12.18 30.72 -8.86
CA GLY A 547 10.87 31.37 -8.87
C GLY A 547 10.32 31.80 -7.50
N ALA A 548 11.08 31.66 -6.42
CA ALA A 548 10.63 31.98 -5.06
C ALA A 548 10.24 33.46 -4.87
N LEU A 549 9.67 33.76 -3.69
CA LEU A 549 9.01 35.05 -3.42
C LEU A 549 7.94 35.35 -4.49
N SER A 550 7.07 34.36 -4.71
CA SER A 550 5.85 34.45 -5.53
C SER A 550 4.64 34.73 -4.65
N ASP A 551 3.44 34.83 -5.24
CA ASP A 551 2.22 35.15 -4.49
C ASP A 551 1.87 34.12 -3.40
N THR A 552 2.36 32.89 -3.49
CA THR A 552 2.11 31.88 -2.45
C THR A 552 2.92 32.10 -1.16
N TRP A 553 3.96 32.95 -1.21
CA TRP A 553 4.87 33.24 -0.09
C TRP A 553 4.35 34.32 0.86
N TRP A 554 3.33 35.07 0.44
CA TRP A 554 2.67 36.04 1.29
C TRP A 554 2.04 35.40 2.51
N ASP A 555 2.16 36.08 3.64
CA ASP A 555 1.49 35.76 4.90
C ASP A 555 1.80 34.36 5.47
N ARG A 556 2.89 33.72 5.01
CA ARG A 556 3.38 32.43 5.50
C ARG A 556 4.24 32.55 6.74
N ASP A 557 4.14 31.55 7.61
CA ASP A 557 5.01 31.35 8.75
C ASP A 557 6.34 30.78 8.26
N LEU A 558 7.38 31.61 8.22
CA LEU A 558 8.68 31.23 7.68
C LEU A 558 9.67 30.96 8.82
N SER A 559 10.22 29.75 8.86
CA SER A 559 11.38 29.44 9.68
C SER A 559 12.67 29.57 8.86
N ILE A 560 13.82 29.42 9.52
CA ILE A 560 15.15 29.49 8.92
C ILE A 560 15.94 28.22 9.24
N GLY A 561 16.79 27.82 8.29
CA GLY A 561 17.77 26.78 8.52
C GLY A 561 18.82 26.77 7.42
N GLY A 562 19.84 25.94 7.57
CA GLY A 562 20.85 25.70 6.55
C GLY A 562 22.22 25.42 7.15
N ARG A 563 23.27 25.74 6.40
CA ARG A 563 24.65 25.46 6.77
C ARG A 563 25.33 26.69 7.37
N VAL A 564 26.13 26.48 8.42
CA VAL A 564 27.03 27.48 9.02
C VAL A 564 28.46 26.93 8.98
N LEU A 565 29.38 27.72 8.44
CA LEU A 565 30.81 27.41 8.44
C LEU A 565 31.47 28.06 9.66
N VAL A 566 32.06 27.23 10.51
CA VAL A 566 32.66 27.65 11.78
C VAL A 566 34.11 27.22 11.80
N GLN A 567 35.02 28.14 12.12
CA GLN A 567 36.40 27.79 12.42
C GLN A 567 36.53 27.36 13.87
N ASP A 568 36.89 26.10 14.11
CA ASP A 568 37.18 25.62 15.45
C ASP A 568 38.38 26.39 16.04
N SER A 569 38.20 26.93 17.25
CA SER A 569 39.16 27.83 17.87
C SER A 569 40.45 27.12 18.28
N LYS A 570 40.41 25.81 18.55
CA LYS A 570 41.56 25.02 19.01
C LYS A 570 42.36 24.43 17.84
N THR A 571 41.67 23.81 16.90
CA THR A 571 42.27 23.08 15.77
C THR A 571 42.49 23.95 14.54
N ARG A 572 41.86 25.14 14.49
CA ARG A 572 41.84 26.06 13.35
C ARG A 572 41.19 25.49 12.08
N LYS A 573 40.64 24.28 12.14
CA LYS A 573 39.90 23.63 11.04
C LYS A 573 38.55 24.30 10.86
N VAL A 574 38.07 24.34 9.63
CA VAL A 574 36.73 24.82 9.32
C VAL A 574 35.79 23.62 9.25
N GLU A 575 34.70 23.70 10.02
CA GLU A 575 33.65 22.70 10.08
C GLU A 575 32.36 23.27 9.51
N SER A 576 31.55 22.39 8.93
CA SER A 576 30.18 22.68 8.52
C SER A 576 29.23 22.19 9.60
N ARG A 577 28.34 23.05 10.09
CA ARG A 577 27.27 22.70 11.04
C ARG A 577 25.92 23.04 10.45
N LEU A 578 24.92 22.21 10.69
CA LEU A 578 23.55 22.48 10.26
C LEU A 578 22.76 23.09 11.40
N VAL A 579 22.04 24.17 11.10
CA VAL A 579 21.11 24.83 12.02
C VAL A 579 19.70 24.78 11.44
N LYS A 580 18.73 24.49 12.30
CA LYS A 580 17.30 24.57 12.00
C LYS A 580 16.61 25.15 13.21
N LEU A 581 15.87 26.24 13.03
CA LEU A 581 15.02 26.76 14.09
C LEU A 581 13.63 26.12 13.98
N ASP A 582 13.09 25.67 15.10
CA ASP A 582 11.80 24.95 15.13
C ASP A 582 10.58 25.86 15.34
N TRP A 583 10.75 27.17 15.18
CA TRP A 583 9.66 28.15 15.22
C TRP A 583 9.77 29.15 14.07
N PRO A 584 8.65 29.71 13.57
CA PRO A 584 8.69 30.71 12.52
C PRO A 584 9.32 32.01 13.05
N ILE A 585 10.39 32.44 12.39
CA ILE A 585 11.12 33.67 12.74
C ILE A 585 10.79 34.83 11.82
N ALA A 586 10.13 34.57 10.69
CA ALA A 586 9.92 35.54 9.64
C ALA A 586 8.51 35.43 9.06
N ARG A 587 7.97 36.55 8.60
CA ARG A 587 6.73 36.61 7.81
C ARG A 587 6.82 37.73 6.79
N ILE A 588 6.27 37.51 5.60
CA ILE A 588 6.16 38.53 4.55
C ILE A 588 4.70 38.99 4.51
N PRO A 589 4.33 40.12 5.14
CA PRO A 589 2.92 40.50 5.27
C PRO A 589 2.36 41.11 3.99
N THR A 590 1.14 40.73 3.61
CA THR A 590 0.42 41.45 2.54
C THR A 590 0.10 42.88 2.97
N LEU A 591 0.02 43.80 1.99
CA LEU A 591 -0.62 45.08 2.20
C LEU A 591 -2.14 44.88 2.18
N ALA A 592 -2.85 45.39 3.19
CA ALA A 592 -4.29 45.21 3.30
C ALA A 592 -5.02 45.75 2.04
N PRO A 593 -6.04 45.05 1.52
CA PRO A 593 -6.71 45.43 0.27
C PRO A 593 -7.40 46.80 0.33
N HIS A 594 -7.71 47.27 1.54
CA HIS A 594 -8.27 48.60 1.82
C HIS A 594 -7.41 49.76 1.30
N PHE A 595 -6.09 49.55 1.09
CA PHE A 595 -5.20 50.56 0.53
C PHE A 595 -5.37 50.74 -0.99
N GLY A 596 -6.22 49.95 -1.67
CA GLY A 596 -6.53 50.11 -3.09
C GLY A 596 -5.40 49.65 -4.00
N ALA A 597 -5.12 50.40 -5.08
CA ALA A 597 -4.15 50.01 -6.11
C ALA A 597 -2.75 49.59 -5.58
N PRO A 598 -2.16 50.23 -4.55
CA PRO A 598 -0.90 49.78 -3.93
C PRO A 598 -0.90 48.35 -3.37
N SER A 599 -2.08 47.79 -3.03
CA SER A 599 -2.24 46.42 -2.53
C SER A 599 -2.36 45.37 -3.65
N GLN A 600 -2.26 45.80 -4.92
CA GLN A 600 -2.35 44.94 -6.10
C GLN A 600 -0.95 44.78 -6.71
N GLY A 601 -0.56 43.55 -7.04
CA GLY A 601 0.73 43.24 -7.65
C GLY A 601 0.87 43.70 -9.11
N PRO A 602 2.03 43.45 -9.75
CA PRO A 602 3.18 42.72 -9.23
C PRO A 602 3.94 43.50 -8.16
N PHE A 603 4.38 42.81 -7.11
CA PHE A 603 5.14 43.40 -6.03
C PHE A 603 6.65 43.32 -6.28
N ASN A 604 7.37 44.35 -5.86
CA ASN A 604 8.81 44.37 -5.92
C ASN A 604 9.41 43.40 -4.89
N LYS A 605 10.12 42.37 -5.37
CA LYS A 605 10.74 41.34 -4.53
C LYS A 605 11.80 41.89 -3.56
N GLU A 606 12.44 43.02 -3.88
CA GLU A 606 13.49 43.65 -3.07
C GLU A 606 12.93 44.58 -1.98
N THR A 607 11.87 45.32 -2.29
CA THR A 607 11.39 46.40 -1.41
C THR A 607 10.05 46.15 -0.76
N GLN A 608 9.22 45.28 -1.32
CA GLN A 608 7.87 44.96 -0.81
C GLN A 608 7.78 43.54 -0.24
N MET A 609 8.47 42.56 -0.81
CA MET A 609 8.49 41.16 -0.32
C MET A 609 9.62 40.90 0.69
N VAL A 610 9.82 41.83 1.63
CA VAL A 610 10.92 41.76 2.60
C VAL A 610 10.43 41.11 3.90
N PRO A 611 11.02 39.99 4.35
CA PRO A 611 10.60 39.34 5.58
C PRO A 611 10.82 40.21 6.81
N ILE A 612 9.80 40.30 7.66
CA ILE A 612 9.88 40.92 8.98
C ILE A 612 10.25 39.84 9.99
N VAL A 613 11.26 40.11 10.83
CA VAL A 613 11.83 39.15 11.80
C VAL A 613 11.79 39.63 13.25
N GLY A 614 11.22 40.81 13.50
CA GLY A 614 11.04 41.31 14.85
C GLY A 614 10.68 42.79 14.93
N ILE A 615 10.59 43.27 16.16
CA ILE A 615 10.26 44.66 16.52
C ILE A 615 11.44 45.30 17.25
N ASP A 616 11.69 46.57 16.95
CA ASP A 616 12.67 47.45 17.56
C ASP A 616 12.22 48.92 17.45
N ASN A 617 11.52 49.42 18.48
CA ASN A 617 11.06 50.81 18.59
C ASN A 617 12.08 51.72 19.31
N SER A 618 13.36 51.34 19.33
CA SER A 618 14.39 52.11 20.06
C SER A 618 14.54 53.55 19.57
N ASP A 619 14.14 53.84 18.33
CA ASP A 619 14.09 55.17 17.74
C ASP A 619 13.09 56.12 18.44
N LEU A 620 11.97 55.59 18.98
CA LEU A 620 10.94 56.40 19.66
C LEU A 620 11.31 56.79 21.10
N PHE A 621 12.19 56.04 21.75
CA PHE A 621 12.49 56.18 23.19
C PHE A 621 13.91 56.69 23.49
N GLN A 622 14.61 57.21 22.47
CA GLN A 622 16.03 57.60 22.54
C GLN A 622 16.36 58.79 23.47
N GLN A 623 15.39 59.46 24.09
CA GLN A 623 15.63 60.61 24.99
C GLN A 623 15.86 60.28 26.47
N GLN A 624 15.89 59.02 26.93
CA GLN A 624 16.03 58.71 28.37
C GLN A 624 17.12 57.70 28.78
N ALA A 625 18.01 57.29 27.88
CA ALA A 625 19.16 56.46 28.27
C ALA A 625 20.48 57.15 27.91
N PRO A 626 21.42 57.34 28.86
CA PRO A 626 22.79 57.73 28.53
C PRO A 626 23.35 56.75 27.51
N SER A 627 24.11 57.28 26.54
CA SER A 627 24.72 56.60 25.40
C SER A 627 25.73 55.50 25.78
N THR A 628 25.26 54.40 26.37
CA THR A 628 26.05 53.18 26.64
C THR A 628 25.66 52.01 25.74
N MET A 629 24.58 52.13 24.94
CA MET A 629 24.12 51.07 24.02
C MET A 629 24.95 50.92 22.73
N GLY A 630 26.04 51.68 22.57
CA GLY A 630 26.96 51.58 21.43
C GLY A 630 28.27 50.82 21.67
N LEU A 631 28.54 50.33 22.90
CA LEU A 631 29.90 49.90 23.29
C LEU A 631 30.07 48.45 23.76
N ASN A 632 29.01 47.62 23.83
CA ASN A 632 29.13 46.22 24.27
C ASN A 632 28.43 45.22 23.34
N SER A 633 28.47 45.43 22.01
CA SER A 633 28.16 44.29 21.11
C SER A 633 29.32 43.29 21.23
N ALA A 634 29.03 42.08 21.70
CA ALA A 634 30.00 40.99 21.74
C ALA A 634 30.47 40.56 20.32
N ILE A 635 29.83 41.07 19.27
CA ILE A 635 30.21 40.86 17.87
C ILE A 635 31.28 41.88 17.49
N LYS A 636 32.48 41.39 17.14
CA LYS A 636 33.60 42.24 16.73
C LYS A 636 33.33 42.88 15.35
N PRO A 637 33.57 44.19 15.16
CA PRO A 637 33.54 44.84 13.85
C PRO A 637 34.47 44.15 12.84
N GLY A 638 34.09 44.15 11.56
CA GLY A 638 34.87 43.54 10.47
C GLY A 638 34.75 42.02 10.35
N THR A 639 33.99 41.36 11.23
CA THR A 639 33.65 39.92 11.11
C THR A 639 32.43 39.69 10.24
N PHE A 640 32.25 38.48 9.72
CA PHE A 640 31.03 38.08 9.03
C PHE A 640 29.78 38.28 9.91
N ALA A 641 29.85 37.91 11.19
CA ALA A 641 28.76 38.12 12.14
C ALA A 641 28.29 39.58 12.22
N ALA A 642 29.18 40.57 12.01
CA ALA A 642 28.83 41.99 12.04
C ALA A 642 27.99 42.44 10.83
N THR A 643 28.00 41.69 9.72
CA THR A 643 27.19 41.97 8.52
C THR A 643 25.78 41.39 8.58
N GLN A 644 25.46 40.68 9.68
CA GLN A 644 24.18 40.00 9.90
C GLN A 644 23.38 40.69 11.03
N PRO A 645 22.06 40.46 11.12
CA PRO A 645 21.28 40.94 12.26
C PRO A 645 21.80 40.33 13.57
N GLU A 646 22.14 41.18 14.56
CA GLU A 646 22.77 40.72 15.82
C GLU A 646 21.92 39.69 16.57
N LYS A 647 20.60 39.89 16.64
CA LYS A 647 19.68 38.93 17.27
C LYS A 647 19.71 37.57 16.57
N LEU A 648 19.79 37.55 15.24
CA LEU A 648 19.85 36.31 14.45
C LEU A 648 21.16 35.56 14.71
N VAL A 649 22.30 36.27 14.72
CA VAL A 649 23.61 35.68 15.06
C VAL A 649 23.56 35.02 16.42
N LYS A 650 23.02 35.70 17.45
CA LYS A 650 22.94 35.16 18.81
C LYS A 650 22.07 33.90 18.88
N VAL A 651 20.92 33.89 18.20
CA VAL A 651 20.01 32.73 18.18
C VAL A 651 20.65 31.53 17.50
N ILE A 652 21.22 31.71 16.30
CA ILE A 652 21.90 30.63 15.56
C ILE A 652 23.11 30.12 16.34
N SER A 653 23.89 31.04 16.93
CA SER A 653 25.06 30.66 17.72
C SER A 653 24.66 29.87 18.97
N LYS A 654 23.57 30.25 19.64
CA LYS A 654 23.04 29.50 20.78
C LYS A 654 22.64 28.08 20.37
N GLU A 655 21.91 27.93 19.26
CA GLU A 655 21.48 26.63 18.73
C GLU A 655 22.68 25.71 18.41
N LEU A 656 23.76 26.28 17.87
CA LEU A 656 24.96 25.55 17.49
C LEU A 656 26.03 25.45 18.59
N GLY A 657 25.78 25.98 19.79
CA GLY A 657 26.74 26.04 20.89
C GLY A 657 28.00 26.88 20.58
N ILE A 658 27.89 27.89 19.72
CA ILE A 658 28.99 28.79 19.33
C ILE A 658 29.04 29.96 20.33
N THR A 659 30.17 30.12 21.01
CA THR A 659 30.38 31.20 22.00
C THR A 659 31.20 32.35 21.46
N ASP A 660 32.12 32.11 20.52
CA ASP A 660 32.88 33.13 19.82
C ASP A 660 32.26 33.40 18.44
N TYR A 661 31.49 34.48 18.31
CA TYR A 661 30.83 34.84 17.04
C TYR A 661 31.81 35.14 15.91
N SER A 662 33.07 35.49 16.22
CA SER A 662 34.10 35.72 15.20
C SER A 662 34.61 34.44 14.53
N SER A 663 34.27 33.27 15.10
CA SER A 663 34.54 31.96 14.50
C SER A 663 33.63 31.63 13.31
N ILE A 664 32.48 32.31 13.18
CA ILE A 664 31.57 32.11 12.06
C ILE A 664 32.20 32.76 10.82
N LEU A 665 32.57 31.94 9.85
CA LEU A 665 33.18 32.41 8.61
C LEU A 665 32.13 32.83 7.60
N ASN A 666 31.06 32.05 7.46
CA ASN A 666 29.95 32.30 6.56
C ASN A 666 28.76 31.38 6.89
N TRP A 667 27.60 31.63 6.31
CA TRP A 667 26.47 30.71 6.32
C TRP A 667 25.72 30.70 4.97
N GLU A 668 24.99 29.63 4.73
CA GLU A 668 24.03 29.48 3.63
C GLU A 668 22.71 29.06 4.24
N LEU A 669 21.87 30.06 4.51
CA LEU A 669 20.61 29.90 5.19
C LEU A 669 19.45 30.22 4.26
N GLU A 670 18.37 29.47 4.45
CA GLU A 670 17.15 29.47 3.67
C GLU A 670 15.97 29.76 4.58
N LEU A 671 15.07 30.64 4.16
CA LEU A 671 13.74 30.74 4.73
C LEU A 671 12.80 29.75 4.05
N TYR A 672 12.00 29.05 4.85
CA TYR A 672 11.08 28.02 4.37
C TYR A 672 9.77 28.03 5.16
N ASP A 673 8.67 27.59 4.55
CA ASP A 673 7.38 27.39 5.23
C ASP A 673 7.53 26.37 6.37
N SER A 674 7.26 26.82 7.60
CA SER A 674 7.38 26.02 8.83
C SER A 674 6.21 25.07 9.04
N GLN A 675 5.12 25.21 8.27
CA GLN A 675 3.95 24.35 8.38
C GLN A 675 4.30 22.89 8.01
N PRO A 676 4.14 21.91 8.93
CA PRO A 676 4.51 20.52 8.70
C PRO A 676 3.82 19.89 7.48
N ALA A 677 4.48 18.94 6.83
CA ALA A 677 3.85 18.11 5.82
C ALA A 677 2.79 17.21 6.48
N GLN A 678 1.64 17.04 5.82
CA GLN A 678 0.53 16.26 6.38
C GLN A 678 -0.38 15.69 5.30
N VAL A 679 -1.06 14.58 5.62
CA VAL A 679 -2.16 14.08 4.81
C VAL A 679 -3.37 15.00 4.91
N GLY A 680 -4.14 15.11 3.83
CA GLY A 680 -5.34 15.92 3.73
C GLY A 680 -6.30 15.39 2.67
N GLY A 681 -7.38 16.14 2.40
CA GLY A 681 -8.55 15.60 1.71
C GLY A 681 -9.51 14.93 2.70
N LEU A 682 -10.77 14.73 2.29
CA LEU A 682 -11.80 14.14 3.17
C LEU A 682 -11.41 12.73 3.62
N GLU A 683 -10.75 11.98 2.74
CA GLU A 683 -10.32 10.59 2.95
C GLU A 683 -8.81 10.44 3.15
N LYS A 684 -8.08 11.54 3.39
CA LYS A 684 -6.60 11.54 3.53
C LYS A 684 -5.87 11.00 2.28
N ASP A 685 -6.46 11.24 1.11
CA ASP A 685 -5.99 10.83 -0.21
C ASP A 685 -4.93 11.78 -0.79
N LEU A 686 -4.65 12.91 -0.13
CA LEU A 686 -3.68 13.92 -0.55
C LEU A 686 -2.58 14.11 0.49
N ILE A 687 -1.41 14.60 0.06
CA ILE A 687 -0.34 15.12 0.93
C ILE A 687 -0.12 16.59 0.60
N PHE A 688 -0.16 17.45 1.62
CA PHE A 688 0.20 18.87 1.52
C PHE A 688 1.55 19.10 2.15
N ALA A 689 2.53 19.56 1.37
CA ALA A 689 3.89 19.79 1.83
C ALA A 689 4.57 20.94 1.07
N GLY A 690 5.54 21.59 1.70
CA GLY A 690 6.45 22.50 0.98
C GLY A 690 7.59 21.73 0.34
N ARG A 691 8.11 22.23 -0.80
CA ARG A 691 9.32 21.70 -1.46
C ARG A 691 9.18 20.25 -1.98
N ILE A 692 7.97 19.90 -2.44
CA ILE A 692 7.70 18.58 -3.05
C ILE A 692 8.64 18.35 -4.24
N ASP A 693 8.79 19.38 -5.05
CA ASP A 693 9.71 19.47 -6.17
C ASP A 693 11.16 19.66 -5.67
N ASP A 694 12.11 18.75 -5.93
CA ASP A 694 11.95 17.35 -6.39
C ASP A 694 12.30 16.34 -5.27
N LYS A 695 12.15 16.79 -4.02
CA LYS A 695 12.34 15.91 -2.84
C LYS A 695 11.42 14.70 -2.84
N LEU A 696 10.27 14.74 -3.53
CA LEU A 696 9.36 13.61 -3.70
C LEU A 696 10.01 12.47 -4.48
N CYS A 697 10.54 12.73 -5.68
CA CYS A 697 11.18 11.68 -6.46
C CYS A 697 12.51 11.27 -5.86
N CYS A 698 13.30 12.21 -5.34
CA CYS A 698 14.52 11.90 -4.61
C CYS A 698 14.26 10.95 -3.42
N TYR A 699 13.22 11.20 -2.64
CA TYR A 699 12.80 10.31 -1.55
C TYR A 699 12.47 8.90 -2.09
N ALA A 700 11.65 8.81 -3.13
CA ALA A 700 11.27 7.53 -3.71
C ALA A 700 12.46 6.75 -4.29
N ALA A 701 13.40 7.42 -4.97
CA ALA A 701 14.59 6.80 -5.56
C ALA A 701 15.52 6.22 -4.48
N GLN A 702 15.74 6.97 -3.39
CA GLN A 702 16.50 6.51 -2.23
C GLN A 702 15.86 5.29 -1.58
N GLU A 703 14.57 5.35 -1.25
CA GLU A 703 13.87 4.22 -0.63
C GLU A 703 13.87 2.99 -1.53
N ALA A 704 13.75 3.18 -2.85
CA ALA A 704 13.86 2.10 -3.83
C ALA A 704 15.25 1.44 -3.83
N LEU A 705 16.34 2.24 -3.79
CA LEU A 705 17.70 1.71 -3.70
C LEU A 705 17.89 0.89 -2.43
N LEU A 706 17.36 1.37 -1.30
CA LEU A 706 17.44 0.69 0.00
C LEU A 706 16.58 -0.58 0.06
N ALA A 707 15.45 -0.61 -0.64
CA ALA A 707 14.54 -1.73 -0.65
C ALA A 707 14.90 -2.80 -1.70
N SER A 708 15.69 -2.46 -2.73
CA SER A 708 16.14 -3.40 -3.76
C SER A 708 17.14 -4.43 -3.19
N PRO A 709 16.87 -5.74 -3.28
CA PRO A 709 17.78 -6.76 -2.74
C PRO A 709 19.13 -6.81 -3.46
N ASP A 710 20.21 -7.13 -2.74
CA ASP A 710 21.55 -7.26 -3.33
C ASP A 710 21.67 -8.41 -4.35
N SER A 711 20.72 -9.36 -4.32
CA SER A 711 20.68 -10.51 -5.23
C SER A 711 20.07 -10.20 -6.60
N THR A 712 19.35 -9.10 -6.75
CA THR A 712 18.73 -8.70 -8.03
C THR A 712 19.70 -7.85 -8.85
N SER A 713 19.67 -7.98 -10.17
CA SER A 713 20.60 -7.29 -11.08
C SER A 713 22.07 -7.37 -10.61
N SER A 714 22.53 -8.56 -10.20
CA SER A 714 23.79 -8.76 -9.49
C SER A 714 25.04 -8.47 -10.32
N GLY A 715 24.92 -8.37 -11.65
CA GLY A 715 25.99 -7.94 -12.53
C GLY A 715 26.03 -6.44 -12.80
N ALA A 716 25.08 -5.63 -12.30
CA ALA A 716 25.00 -4.20 -12.54
C ALA A 716 25.42 -3.35 -11.32
N ILE A 717 25.62 -2.05 -11.55
CA ILE A 717 25.65 -1.04 -10.48
C ILE A 717 24.24 -0.47 -10.33
N LYS A 718 23.70 -0.41 -9.11
CA LYS A 718 22.47 0.33 -8.81
C LYS A 718 22.87 1.67 -8.22
N MET A 719 22.45 2.77 -8.81
CA MET A 719 22.91 4.12 -8.47
C MET A 719 21.75 5.09 -8.34
N VAL A 720 21.80 5.92 -7.29
CA VAL A 720 20.93 7.08 -7.12
C VAL A 720 21.77 8.35 -7.11
N GLY A 721 21.38 9.33 -7.94
CA GLY A 721 21.97 10.67 -7.93
C GLY A 721 20.99 11.72 -7.44
N MET A 722 21.45 12.61 -6.57
CA MET A 722 20.69 13.78 -6.12
C MET A 722 21.53 15.03 -6.34
N PHE A 723 21.13 15.83 -7.32
CA PHE A 723 21.84 17.04 -7.71
C PHE A 723 21.27 18.28 -7.02
N ASP A 724 22.07 19.33 -6.99
CA ASP A 724 21.67 20.67 -6.59
C ASP A 724 21.54 21.55 -7.85
N ASP A 725 21.01 22.74 -7.71
CA ASP A 725 20.97 23.76 -8.75
C ASP A 725 20.16 23.46 -10.00
N GLU A 726 19.28 22.45 -10.02
CA GLU A 726 18.37 22.21 -11.16
C GLU A 726 17.54 23.45 -11.46
N GLU A 727 16.96 24.05 -10.42
CA GLU A 727 16.00 25.15 -10.50
C GLU A 727 16.62 26.44 -11.08
N ILE A 728 17.95 26.47 -11.20
CA ILE A 728 18.73 27.56 -11.78
C ILE A 728 19.56 27.11 -13.00
N GLY A 729 19.26 25.96 -13.59
CA GLY A 729 19.82 25.46 -14.86
C GLY A 729 21.00 24.51 -14.72
N SER A 730 21.27 23.99 -13.52
CA SER A 730 22.19 22.89 -13.19
C SER A 730 23.67 23.13 -13.54
N LEU A 731 24.06 24.37 -13.85
CA LEU A 731 25.39 24.75 -14.36
C LEU A 731 26.38 25.15 -13.24
N LEU A 732 26.36 24.44 -12.11
CA LEU A 732 27.38 24.55 -11.06
C LEU A 732 27.99 23.17 -10.76
N ARG A 733 29.10 23.13 -10.02
CA ARG A 733 29.89 21.90 -9.82
C ARG A 733 29.13 20.74 -9.15
N GLN A 734 28.04 21.06 -8.43
CA GLN A 734 27.17 20.11 -7.76
C GLN A 734 25.87 19.82 -8.54
N GLY A 735 25.62 20.53 -9.65
CA GLY A 735 24.46 20.31 -10.51
C GLY A 735 24.70 19.29 -11.62
N ALA A 736 23.63 18.95 -12.32
CA ALA A 736 23.60 17.85 -13.29
C ALA A 736 24.45 18.11 -14.55
N ARG A 737 24.74 19.38 -14.88
CA ARG A 737 25.65 19.72 -16.00
C ARG A 737 27.13 19.61 -15.62
N SER A 738 27.45 19.29 -14.37
CA SER A 738 28.82 19.07 -13.90
C SER A 738 29.36 17.70 -14.31
N ASN A 739 30.64 17.46 -14.02
CA ASN A 739 31.25 16.13 -14.18
C ASN A 739 30.94 15.16 -13.03
N PHE A 740 30.01 15.48 -12.11
CA PHE A 740 29.87 14.70 -10.88
C PHE A 740 29.55 13.24 -11.17
N MET A 741 28.45 12.96 -11.88
CA MET A 741 28.06 11.61 -12.27
C MET A 741 29.10 10.93 -13.16
N SER A 742 29.56 11.60 -14.23
CA SER A 742 30.53 11.03 -15.17
C SER A 742 31.83 10.63 -14.47
N SER A 743 32.31 11.44 -13.53
CA SER A 743 33.52 11.13 -12.75
C SER A 743 33.34 9.93 -11.82
N ILE A 744 32.13 9.70 -11.29
CA ILE A 744 31.85 8.53 -10.46
C ILE A 744 31.80 7.26 -11.32
N MET A 745 31.10 7.32 -12.45
CA MET A 745 31.03 6.20 -13.40
C MET A 745 32.42 5.77 -13.88
N GLU A 746 33.26 6.74 -14.25
CA GLU A 746 34.66 6.51 -14.64
C GLU A 746 35.45 5.80 -13.54
N ARG A 747 35.39 6.31 -12.29
CA ARG A 747 36.14 5.76 -11.17
C ARG A 747 35.69 4.36 -10.75
N ILE A 748 34.39 4.07 -10.82
CA ILE A 748 33.85 2.72 -10.59
C ILE A 748 34.34 1.78 -11.70
N THR A 749 34.28 2.22 -12.96
CA THR A 749 34.72 1.42 -14.11
C THR A 749 36.22 1.11 -14.04
N GLU A 750 37.04 2.11 -13.71
CA GLU A 750 38.48 1.97 -13.54
C GLU A 750 38.83 0.97 -12.45
N ALA A 751 38.17 1.04 -11.28
CA ALA A 751 38.52 0.24 -10.10
C ALA A 751 38.46 -1.28 -10.31
N PHE A 752 37.64 -1.77 -11.24
CA PHE A 752 37.50 -3.21 -11.53
C PHE A 752 38.06 -3.63 -12.90
N ALA A 753 38.66 -2.70 -13.65
CA ALA A 753 39.22 -2.99 -14.97
C ALA A 753 40.67 -3.47 -14.83
N PRO A 754 41.04 -4.63 -15.41
CA PRO A 754 42.45 -5.04 -15.47
C PRO A 754 43.32 -4.03 -16.24
N ASN A 755 42.76 -3.44 -17.29
CA ASN A 755 43.32 -2.31 -18.03
C ASN A 755 42.19 -1.30 -18.29
N TYR A 756 42.35 -0.07 -17.80
CA TYR A 756 41.39 1.00 -18.03
C TYR A 756 41.67 1.75 -19.33
N GLY A 757 40.62 2.23 -19.98
CA GLY A 757 40.71 3.07 -21.18
C GLY A 757 39.33 3.44 -21.74
N PRO A 758 39.27 4.30 -22.77
CA PRO A 758 38.00 4.82 -23.31
C PRO A 758 37.02 3.73 -23.77
N ASN A 759 37.52 2.60 -24.28
CA ASN A 759 36.68 1.50 -24.77
C ASN A 759 35.82 0.86 -23.66
N VAL A 760 36.39 0.56 -22.49
CA VAL A 760 35.63 -0.09 -21.40
C VAL A 760 34.65 0.88 -20.75
N LEU A 761 35.00 2.17 -20.67
CA LEU A 761 34.07 3.20 -20.22
C LEU A 761 32.91 3.38 -21.20
N ALA A 762 33.19 3.49 -22.49
CA ALA A 762 32.16 3.62 -23.52
C ALA A 762 31.21 2.41 -23.52
N GLN A 763 31.76 1.20 -23.35
CA GLN A 763 30.95 -0.02 -23.21
C GLN A 763 30.05 0.02 -21.96
N THR A 764 30.60 0.44 -20.81
CA THR A 764 29.85 0.59 -19.56
C THR A 764 28.70 1.60 -19.74
N VAL A 765 28.97 2.74 -20.36
CA VAL A 765 27.96 3.78 -20.64
C VAL A 765 26.87 3.28 -21.57
N ALA A 766 27.23 2.60 -22.66
CA ALA A 766 26.26 2.04 -23.61
C ALA A 766 25.33 1.00 -22.96
N ASN A 767 25.88 0.17 -22.05
CA ASN A 767 25.12 -0.80 -21.27
C ASN A 767 24.38 -0.18 -20.07
N SER A 768 24.51 1.12 -19.81
CA SER A 768 23.82 1.80 -18.72
C SER A 768 22.47 2.37 -19.18
N PHE A 769 21.59 2.61 -18.22
CA PHE A 769 20.30 3.26 -18.46
C PHE A 769 20.02 4.28 -17.36
N PHE A 770 19.57 5.47 -17.77
CA PHE A 770 19.34 6.59 -16.88
C PHE A 770 17.87 6.99 -16.80
N VAL A 771 17.30 6.80 -15.63
CA VAL A 771 15.99 7.34 -15.25
C VAL A 771 16.22 8.73 -14.66
N SER A 772 16.00 9.76 -15.47
CA SER A 772 15.82 11.13 -15.01
C SER A 772 14.48 11.19 -14.29
N SER A 773 14.55 11.38 -12.99
CA SER A 773 13.42 11.31 -12.09
C SER A 773 13.13 12.70 -11.55
N ASP A 774 12.04 13.29 -11.99
CA ASP A 774 11.62 14.64 -11.65
C ASP A 774 10.10 14.67 -11.52
N VAL A 775 9.53 15.48 -10.64
CA VAL A 775 8.08 15.58 -10.45
C VAL A 775 7.34 15.94 -11.74
N ILE A 776 6.10 15.46 -11.89
CA ILE A 776 5.27 15.71 -13.08
C ILE A 776 3.99 16.47 -12.72
N HIS A 777 3.48 17.27 -13.64
CA HIS A 777 2.20 17.96 -13.44
C HIS A 777 1.01 16.99 -13.47
N ALA A 778 0.43 16.71 -12.31
CA ALA A 778 -0.88 16.07 -12.21
C ALA A 778 -1.95 17.00 -12.81
N VAL A 779 -3.03 16.41 -13.35
CA VAL A 779 -4.14 17.14 -13.92
C VAL A 779 -4.83 18.01 -12.87
N ASN A 780 -4.86 19.32 -13.11
CA ASN A 780 -5.59 20.25 -12.27
C ASN A 780 -7.01 20.43 -12.82
N PRO A 781 -8.06 19.98 -12.11
CA PRO A 781 -9.43 20.02 -12.62
C PRO A 781 -9.95 21.44 -12.84
N ASN A 782 -9.36 22.45 -12.21
CA ASN A 782 -9.75 23.84 -12.37
C ASN A 782 -9.19 24.49 -13.66
N PHE A 783 -8.26 23.82 -14.34
CA PHE A 783 -7.55 24.34 -15.52
C PHE A 783 -7.42 23.29 -16.61
N LEU A 784 -8.43 22.44 -16.82
CA LEU A 784 -8.36 21.33 -17.79
C LEU A 784 -7.94 21.78 -19.20
N ASN A 785 -8.23 23.02 -19.59
CA ASN A 785 -7.89 23.58 -20.89
C ASN A 785 -6.37 23.67 -21.16
N VAL A 786 -5.52 23.66 -20.14
CA VAL A 786 -4.06 23.70 -20.33
C VAL A 786 -3.41 22.32 -20.43
N TYR A 787 -4.15 21.25 -20.14
CA TYR A 787 -3.66 19.87 -20.22
C TYR A 787 -3.98 19.26 -21.60
N LEU A 788 -3.06 18.43 -22.09
CA LEU A 788 -3.30 17.66 -23.31
C LEU A 788 -4.17 16.45 -22.98
N GLU A 789 -5.26 16.28 -23.73
CA GLU A 789 -6.13 15.12 -23.60
C GLU A 789 -5.33 13.81 -23.74
N ASN A 790 -5.64 12.82 -22.91
CA ASN A 790 -4.94 11.52 -22.82
C ASN A 790 -3.48 11.56 -22.30
N HIS A 791 -2.92 12.73 -21.99
CA HIS A 791 -1.55 12.90 -21.48
C HIS A 791 -1.54 13.72 -20.18
N ALA A 792 -2.54 13.48 -19.34
CA ALA A 792 -2.81 14.25 -18.12
C ALA A 792 -2.87 13.29 -16.92
N PRO A 793 -1.72 13.04 -16.24
CA PRO A 793 -1.65 12.05 -15.19
C PRO A 793 -2.45 12.47 -13.96
N ARG A 794 -2.94 11.49 -13.21
CA ARG A 794 -3.72 11.65 -11.98
C ARG A 794 -2.91 11.23 -10.77
N LEU A 795 -3.24 11.79 -9.62
CA LEU A 795 -2.68 11.38 -8.32
C LEU A 795 -3.13 9.96 -7.95
N ASN A 796 -2.34 9.26 -7.13
CA ASN A 796 -2.62 7.92 -6.58
C ASN A 796 -2.78 6.79 -7.62
N VAL A 797 -2.30 6.97 -8.85
CA VAL A 797 -2.39 5.96 -9.92
C VAL A 797 -1.04 5.30 -10.20
N GLY A 798 0.01 6.10 -10.33
CA GLY A 798 1.35 5.62 -10.63
C GLY A 798 2.24 6.70 -11.22
N VAL A 799 3.52 6.37 -11.40
CA VAL A 799 4.52 7.26 -12.01
C VAL A 799 4.14 7.57 -13.45
N ALA A 800 4.35 8.80 -13.88
CA ALA A 800 4.13 9.23 -15.25
C ALA A 800 5.45 9.26 -16.03
N VAL A 801 5.40 8.90 -17.32
CA VAL A 801 6.49 9.14 -18.26
C VAL A 801 6.29 10.52 -18.88
N SER A 802 7.33 11.35 -18.87
CA SER A 802 7.30 12.69 -19.46
C SER A 802 7.83 12.64 -20.89
N ALA A 803 7.00 12.99 -21.86
CA ALA A 803 7.37 13.04 -23.27
C ALA A 803 7.35 14.49 -23.78
N ASP A 804 8.35 14.84 -24.59
CA ASP A 804 8.41 16.13 -25.28
C ASP A 804 9.15 16.00 -26.61
N SER A 805 8.56 16.52 -27.68
CA SER A 805 9.11 16.42 -29.03
C SER A 805 10.27 17.39 -29.31
N ASN A 806 10.56 18.32 -28.41
CA ASN A 806 11.54 19.39 -28.58
C ASN A 806 12.77 19.23 -27.67
N GLY A 807 12.94 18.07 -27.05
CA GLY A 807 14.12 17.75 -26.24
C GLY A 807 14.16 18.42 -24.88
N HIS A 808 13.02 18.89 -24.36
CA HIS A 808 12.92 19.28 -22.94
C HIS A 808 13.03 18.05 -22.02
N MET A 809 12.64 16.88 -22.55
CA MET A 809 12.74 15.56 -21.95
C MET A 809 13.62 14.68 -22.86
N THR A 810 14.28 13.68 -22.29
CA THR A 810 15.13 12.71 -23.02
C THR A 810 14.37 11.48 -23.51
N THR A 811 13.08 11.36 -23.17
CA THR A 811 12.23 10.21 -23.48
C THR A 811 12.08 9.99 -24.98
N ASP A 812 12.28 8.74 -25.42
CA ASP A 812 12.02 8.27 -26.78
C ASP A 812 11.25 6.94 -26.75
N SER A 813 10.99 6.34 -27.91
CA SER A 813 10.23 5.09 -27.99
C SER A 813 10.95 3.89 -27.35
N VAL A 814 12.27 3.84 -27.43
CA VAL A 814 13.08 2.74 -26.87
C VAL A 814 13.08 2.87 -25.35
N SER A 815 13.32 4.07 -24.83
CA SER A 815 13.37 4.32 -23.40
C SER A 815 11.99 4.17 -22.75
N TYR A 816 10.91 4.57 -23.44
CA TYR A 816 9.54 4.25 -23.02
C TYR A 816 9.30 2.73 -22.97
N GLY A 817 9.71 2.01 -24.02
CA GLY A 817 9.62 0.55 -24.07
C GLY A 817 10.32 -0.10 -22.89
N PHE A 818 11.55 0.33 -22.59
CA PHE A 818 12.34 -0.16 -21.47
C PHE A 818 11.59 -0.01 -20.14
N ILE A 819 11.15 1.22 -19.80
CA ILE A 819 10.48 1.44 -18.51
C ILE A 819 9.12 0.75 -18.45
N LYS A 820 8.42 0.61 -19.58
CA LYS A 820 7.16 -0.14 -19.65
C LYS A 820 7.37 -1.62 -19.32
N ARG A 821 8.45 -2.24 -19.81
CA ARG A 821 8.81 -3.62 -19.46
C ARG A 821 9.16 -3.77 -17.99
N VAL A 822 9.84 -2.80 -17.39
CA VAL A 822 10.05 -2.73 -15.93
C VAL A 822 8.72 -2.68 -15.18
N ALA A 823 7.83 -1.76 -15.57
CA ALA A 823 6.53 -1.57 -14.93
C ALA A 823 5.67 -2.83 -14.99
N ASP A 824 5.67 -3.54 -16.12
CA ASP A 824 4.96 -4.82 -16.29
C ASP A 824 5.48 -5.89 -15.32
N ARG A 825 6.79 -5.94 -15.10
CA ARG A 825 7.44 -6.94 -14.22
C ARG A 825 7.15 -6.67 -12.74
N CYS A 826 7.09 -5.41 -12.32
CA CYS A 826 6.79 -5.06 -10.93
C CYS A 826 5.30 -4.76 -10.68
N GLY A 827 4.44 -4.86 -11.69
CA GLY A 827 3.00 -4.60 -11.60
C GLY A 827 2.67 -3.13 -11.28
N SER A 828 3.50 -2.19 -11.76
CA SER A 828 3.26 -0.76 -11.64
C SER A 828 2.45 -0.23 -12.81
N THR A 829 1.53 0.69 -12.54
CA THR A 829 0.81 1.42 -13.58
C THR A 829 1.65 2.61 -14.02
N LEU A 830 1.89 2.73 -15.32
CA LEU A 830 2.49 3.94 -15.89
C LEU A 830 1.41 4.86 -16.45
N GLN A 831 1.62 6.15 -16.23
CA GLN A 831 0.88 7.21 -16.88
C GLN A 831 1.78 7.91 -17.91
N VAL A 832 1.22 8.82 -18.70
CA VAL A 832 1.99 9.64 -19.63
C VAL A 832 1.62 11.11 -19.44
N PHE A 833 2.63 11.96 -19.48
CA PHE A 833 2.49 13.41 -19.51
C PHE A 833 3.16 13.97 -20.77
N GLN A 834 2.46 14.89 -21.43
CA GLN A 834 2.99 15.71 -22.50
C GLN A 834 2.22 17.02 -22.54
N ILE A 835 2.92 18.12 -22.76
CA ILE A 835 2.29 19.43 -22.91
C ILE A 835 1.45 19.51 -24.19
N ARG A 836 0.50 20.44 -24.24
CA ARG A 836 -0.17 20.80 -25.49
C ARG A 836 0.82 21.49 -26.44
N ASN A 837 0.57 21.36 -27.74
CA ASN A 837 1.41 21.98 -28.79
C ASN A 837 1.50 23.51 -28.68
N ASP A 838 0.49 24.15 -28.09
CA ASP A 838 0.39 25.60 -27.89
C ASP A 838 0.83 26.05 -26.48
N SER A 839 1.48 25.17 -25.71
CA SER A 839 1.96 25.43 -24.35
C SER A 839 3.49 25.46 -24.26
N ARG A 840 4.02 25.72 -23.06
CA ARG A 840 5.47 25.72 -22.75
C ARG A 840 5.78 24.58 -21.79
N SER A 841 6.89 23.89 -22.03
CA SER A 841 7.45 22.88 -21.12
C SER A 841 8.53 23.50 -20.23
N GLY A 842 8.66 22.98 -19.00
CA GLY A 842 9.90 23.04 -18.23
C GLY A 842 10.97 22.13 -18.84
N GLY A 843 12.19 22.16 -18.31
CA GLY A 843 13.22 21.15 -18.58
C GLY A 843 13.50 20.36 -17.32
N THR A 844 14.34 19.33 -17.43
CA THR A 844 14.80 18.49 -16.31
C THR A 844 16.30 18.24 -16.44
N ILE A 845 16.88 17.50 -15.49
CA ILE A 845 18.27 17.03 -15.59
C ILE A 845 18.50 15.98 -16.70
N GLY A 846 17.44 15.41 -17.28
CA GLY A 846 17.47 14.30 -18.23
C GLY A 846 18.35 14.59 -19.45
N PRO A 847 17.94 15.54 -20.32
CA PRO A 847 18.76 15.95 -21.45
C PRO A 847 20.16 16.45 -21.03
N MET A 848 20.28 17.09 -19.87
CA MET A 848 21.54 17.66 -19.38
C MET A 848 22.59 16.59 -19.09
N THR A 849 22.20 15.53 -18.40
CA THR A 849 23.09 14.43 -18.01
C THR A 849 23.26 13.42 -19.14
N SER A 850 22.17 13.08 -19.83
CA SER A 850 22.16 12.18 -20.98
C SER A 850 23.11 12.65 -22.08
N SER A 851 23.00 13.92 -22.52
CA SER A 851 23.88 14.47 -23.58
C SER A 851 25.34 14.59 -23.15
N ARG A 852 25.60 14.85 -21.85
CA ARG A 852 26.95 14.96 -21.32
C ARG A 852 27.68 13.62 -21.27
N ILE A 853 26.97 12.55 -20.95
CA ILE A 853 27.55 11.21 -20.77
C ILE A 853 27.43 10.36 -22.04
N GLY A 854 26.40 10.60 -22.86
CA GLY A 854 26.05 9.78 -24.02
C GLY A 854 25.27 8.51 -23.64
N MET A 855 24.39 8.61 -22.64
CA MET A 855 23.70 7.46 -22.03
C MET A 855 22.22 7.41 -22.42
N ARG A 856 21.70 6.21 -22.73
CA ARG A 856 20.25 6.00 -22.94
C ARG A 856 19.48 6.44 -21.69
N ALA A 857 18.41 7.20 -21.88
CA ALA A 857 17.72 7.80 -20.77
C ALA A 857 16.21 7.96 -20.99
N ILE A 858 15.48 8.14 -19.90
CA ILE A 858 14.05 8.47 -19.87
C ILE A 858 13.77 9.52 -18.81
N ASP A 859 12.80 10.40 -19.05
CA ASP A 859 12.21 11.25 -18.01
C ASP A 859 10.93 10.61 -17.49
N VAL A 860 10.89 10.31 -16.19
CA VAL A 860 9.70 9.83 -15.47
C VAL A 860 9.56 10.55 -14.15
N GLY A 861 8.36 10.55 -13.59
CA GLY A 861 8.09 11.42 -12.47
C GLY A 861 6.83 11.12 -11.69
N ILE A 862 6.84 11.52 -10.43
CA ILE A 862 5.69 11.36 -9.55
C ILE A 862 4.75 12.57 -9.74
N PRO A 863 3.45 12.36 -10.03
CA PRO A 863 2.53 13.46 -10.26
C PRO A 863 2.31 14.34 -9.01
N GLN A 864 2.26 15.65 -9.23
CA GLN A 864 1.91 16.65 -8.21
C GLN A 864 1.06 17.78 -8.79
N LEU A 865 0.31 18.45 -7.93
CA LEU A 865 -0.31 19.75 -8.20
C LEU A 865 0.55 20.87 -7.63
N SER A 866 0.38 22.06 -8.20
CA SER A 866 0.98 23.31 -7.69
C SER A 866 2.51 23.26 -7.56
N MET A 867 3.18 22.67 -8.55
CA MET A 867 4.64 22.73 -8.70
C MET A 867 5.14 24.18 -8.56
N HIS A 868 6.29 24.37 -7.90
CA HIS A 868 6.87 25.69 -7.54
C HIS A 868 6.07 26.55 -6.54
N SER A 869 4.93 26.10 -6.03
CA SER A 869 4.27 26.74 -4.86
C SER A 869 5.11 26.54 -3.60
N ILE A 870 5.06 27.50 -2.66
CA ILE A 870 5.65 27.31 -1.33
C ILE A 870 5.07 26.08 -0.61
N ARG A 871 3.83 25.71 -0.97
CA ARG A 871 3.11 24.53 -0.49
C ARG A 871 2.35 23.89 -1.63
N ALA A 872 2.80 22.71 -2.03
CA ALA A 872 2.27 21.93 -3.14
C ALA A 872 1.46 20.72 -2.66
N THR A 873 0.94 19.92 -3.58
CA THR A 873 0.10 18.75 -3.26
C THR A 873 0.48 17.55 -4.12
N THR A 874 0.55 16.34 -3.55
CA THR A 874 0.64 15.07 -4.30
C THR A 874 -0.36 14.08 -3.70
N GLY A 875 -0.56 12.91 -4.31
CA GLY A 875 -1.41 11.86 -3.75
C GLY A 875 -0.75 11.18 -2.55
N SER A 876 -1.55 10.66 -1.62
CA SER A 876 -1.03 9.98 -0.44
C SER A 876 -0.31 8.66 -0.74
N LEU A 877 -0.64 7.99 -1.85
CA LEU A 877 0.00 6.75 -2.31
C LEU A 877 1.21 7.01 -3.22
N ASP A 878 1.30 8.20 -3.82
CA ASP A 878 2.26 8.53 -4.86
C ASP A 878 3.74 8.37 -4.44
N PRO A 879 4.17 8.71 -3.20
CA PRO A 879 5.53 8.38 -2.74
C PRO A 879 5.84 6.88 -2.84
N GLY A 880 4.91 6.03 -2.38
CA GLY A 880 5.07 4.58 -2.41
C GLY A 880 4.97 4.00 -3.82
N LEU A 881 4.10 4.54 -4.67
CA LEU A 881 4.02 4.13 -6.08
C LEU A 881 5.31 4.45 -6.84
N GLY A 882 5.96 5.57 -6.52
CA GLY A 882 7.31 5.91 -6.97
C GLY A 882 8.33 4.85 -6.56
N VAL A 883 8.36 4.50 -5.26
CA VAL A 883 9.26 3.46 -4.73
C VAL A 883 9.05 2.13 -5.45
N LYS A 884 7.79 1.75 -5.73
CA LYS A 884 7.46 0.50 -6.43
C LYS A 884 8.12 0.41 -7.81
N LEU A 885 7.97 1.46 -8.62
CA LEU A 885 8.54 1.48 -9.98
C LEU A 885 10.07 1.52 -9.92
N PHE A 886 10.64 2.41 -9.11
CA PHE A 886 12.09 2.60 -9.02
C PHE A 886 12.80 1.36 -8.45
N LYS A 887 12.19 0.68 -7.48
CA LYS A 887 12.68 -0.62 -6.99
C LYS A 887 12.61 -1.66 -8.10
N GLY A 888 11.49 -1.71 -8.83
CA GLY A 888 11.34 -2.59 -9.99
C GLY A 888 12.41 -2.35 -11.06
N PHE A 889 12.78 -1.08 -11.31
CA PHE A 889 13.86 -0.73 -12.23
C PHE A 889 15.19 -1.34 -11.77
N PHE A 890 15.58 -1.14 -10.51
CA PHE A 890 16.80 -1.75 -9.99
C PHE A 890 16.75 -3.29 -9.99
N ASP A 891 15.61 -3.88 -9.66
CA ASP A 891 15.47 -5.33 -9.53
C ASP A 891 15.50 -6.07 -10.86
N HIS A 892 14.92 -5.46 -11.90
CA HIS A 892 14.75 -6.10 -13.20
C HIS A 892 15.67 -5.52 -14.29
N PHE A 893 16.54 -4.57 -13.95
CA PHE A 893 17.42 -3.89 -14.91
C PHE A 893 18.14 -4.85 -15.85
N GLU A 894 18.89 -5.82 -15.34
CA GLU A 894 19.67 -6.73 -16.20
C GLU A 894 18.82 -7.63 -17.09
N GLU A 895 17.62 -7.99 -16.65
CA GLU A 895 16.70 -8.81 -17.44
C GLU A 895 16.08 -8.00 -18.56
N VAL A 896 15.63 -6.79 -18.25
CA VAL A 896 15.02 -5.89 -19.23
C VAL A 896 16.06 -5.38 -20.21
N ASP A 897 17.26 -5.00 -19.78
CA ASP A 897 18.31 -4.49 -20.68
C ASP A 897 18.70 -5.50 -21.77
N LYS A 898 18.70 -6.80 -21.44
CA LYS A 898 18.91 -7.88 -22.42
C LYS A 898 17.81 -7.94 -23.49
N GLU A 899 16.58 -7.55 -23.17
CA GLU A 899 15.48 -7.47 -24.16
C GLU A 899 15.73 -6.34 -25.19
N PHE A 900 16.58 -5.36 -24.86
CA PHE A 900 16.88 -4.18 -25.68
C PHE A 900 18.34 -4.12 -26.15
N ALA A 901 19.07 -5.24 -26.18
CA ALA A 901 20.50 -5.28 -26.51
C ALA A 901 20.85 -4.77 -27.93
N ASP A 902 19.89 -4.73 -28.84
CA ASP A 902 20.05 -4.25 -30.22
C ASP A 902 19.87 -2.71 -30.37
N PHE A 903 19.55 -1.99 -29.29
CA PHE A 903 19.33 -0.54 -29.24
C PHE A 903 20.35 0.15 -28.33
#